data_AF-A0A924XXB2-F1
#
_entry.id   AF-A0A924XXB2-F1
#
_cell.length_a   1.000
_cell.length_b   1.000
_cell.length_c   1.000
_cell.angle_alpha   90.00
_cell.angle_beta   90.00
_cell.angle_gamma   90.00
#
_symmetry.space_group_name_H-M   'P 1'
#
loop_
_entity.id
_entity.type
_entity.pdbx_description
1 polymer ?
#
loop_
_entity_poly.entity_id
_entity_poly.type
_entity_poly.pdbx_seq_one_letter_code
_entity_poly.pdbx_strand_id
1 'polypeptide(L)'
;MPRSSFHYALCLPVSLAIVSALSTPSLAQVAVPSSAPQSTPATKSVIPSLDLIRYDPKTSGPLLAIGSPRDFMTTVSSDEQRETVAETLGKMTARQFAERSNRRLFTQDTLTLIAARDQRIIADVPQKSADPFAKMSSRERLSVFMSLLSREQWKAATGEKGIGAEEMTDEQRTLWFSLLPGDKITLQKNHRISTGDRSFRYEREGEPQEFAPDTVRIRLVRRIELLFEKVGVEDSRYSTSTDGPVGSDPDTVYTGNFEYTPDERQPTGKIPVQAFGATVLQTVPNRLKKGDLDFASPAFNAALPLTEKTETVSELIERVGKRTGFNLRCDKRVGDLMVYRRVTPGGTVSAGDLLQAVCLSVCGTFRKISPATGEKVYLLTHDTEGINARFLRWSDWAEEAVQKKYDAVEGASKKTALVNPLSMIGFAPNDPNALPPALLARVDAAYQKERYGAAPEFKMSELPPGLRKQAQTSLDWWAKKGTALKTDTLRVGTELTCQLLLPGGIAVEPSSYGRDFGGQYLQKIAVVAKPGAVPQPTKGEPPAKPVPLPRGTGRRVLLLPFPTETNEVEKLLRTAQRKGFTDVWLRIPLQGDEKRTERLQVAVKSGTRIGLRVGAIVDVLRGYKGIPDVNTLGETGDAFTKRTLAKHPERDYYASRFPGWNIWDENVIKSGLVPLASVPGLSALALQATAAPGHAGIVQGGDGIPSGGHLGYTVAMRLACLDANGFDPIDAGDYSHALGLRTEVGLFTANALWDEFTTFRWKQNKREMARMHAVLKNVAPKLPVYLNDRASSYTSPNSSWYVRWAQADRIAVCPVHHVESGHREVALAVSPEAFLNQWGWSGQPSDFANAV
;
A
#
# COMPACT_ATOMS: atom_id res chain seq x y z
N MET A 1 47.12 -23.72 14.42
CA MET A 1 47.56 -24.25 13.11
C MET A 1 47.29 -23.19 12.05
N PRO A 2 48.21 -22.95 11.10
CA PRO A 2 48.38 -21.62 10.51
C PRO A 2 47.90 -21.49 9.05
N ARG A 3 47.69 -20.23 8.65
CA ARG A 3 47.91 -19.61 7.30
C ARG A 3 46.96 -20.04 6.16
N SER A 4 46.68 -19.28 5.10
CA SER A 4 46.86 -17.88 4.65
C SER A 4 46.20 -17.83 3.24
N SER A 5 45.39 -16.83 2.89
CA SER A 5 45.67 -15.81 1.84
C SER A 5 46.20 -16.33 0.48
N PHE A 6 45.53 -16.02 -0.64
CA PHE A 6 46.07 -15.19 -1.77
C PHE A 6 45.14 -15.10 -3.00
N HIS A 7 45.19 -13.91 -3.64
CA HIS A 7 44.61 -13.47 -4.92
C HIS A 7 45.31 -14.05 -6.16
N TYR A 8 44.64 -14.08 -7.34
CA TYR A 8 44.86 -13.19 -8.51
C TYR A 8 44.01 -13.56 -9.76
N ALA A 9 43.99 -12.62 -10.70
CA ALA A 9 43.06 -12.42 -11.83
C ALA A 9 43.66 -12.75 -13.24
N LEU A 10 42.97 -12.28 -14.30
CA LEU A 10 43.26 -12.23 -15.76
C LEU A 10 42.94 -13.48 -16.61
N CYS A 11 42.67 -13.42 -17.93
CA CYS A 11 41.95 -12.53 -18.86
C CYS A 11 42.13 -13.14 -20.29
N LEU A 12 41.04 -13.18 -21.09
CA LEU A 12 40.98 -13.06 -22.58
C LEU A 12 41.48 -14.25 -23.48
N PRO A 13 41.17 -14.29 -24.81
CA PRO A 13 40.02 -15.00 -25.43
C PRO A 13 40.45 -15.88 -26.65
N VAL A 14 39.54 -16.51 -27.42
CA VAL A 14 39.65 -16.80 -28.88
C VAL A 14 38.32 -17.40 -29.41
N SER A 15 38.03 -17.07 -30.67
CA SER A 15 36.77 -17.09 -31.42
C SER A 15 36.40 -18.38 -32.18
N LEU A 16 35.11 -18.45 -32.56
CA LEU A 16 34.48 -18.95 -33.81
C LEU A 16 34.82 -20.34 -34.41
N ALA A 17 33.79 -21.16 -34.65
CA ALA A 17 33.41 -21.66 -35.99
C ALA A 17 32.03 -22.34 -36.01
N ILE A 18 31.27 -22.05 -37.06
CA ILE A 18 29.98 -22.64 -37.47
C ILE A 18 30.27 -23.67 -38.56
N VAL A 19 29.63 -24.86 -38.53
CA VAL A 19 29.21 -25.60 -39.74
C VAL A 19 27.93 -26.40 -39.45
N SER A 20 26.96 -26.27 -40.35
CA SER A 20 25.68 -26.98 -40.42
C SER A 20 25.81 -28.28 -41.23
N ALA A 21 25.06 -29.33 -40.91
CA ALA A 21 24.51 -30.26 -41.91
C ALA A 21 23.43 -31.20 -41.32
N LEU A 22 22.37 -31.37 -42.12
CA LEU A 22 21.20 -32.23 -41.96
C LEU A 22 21.52 -33.69 -42.34
N SER A 23 20.88 -34.67 -41.66
CA SER A 23 20.19 -35.82 -42.30
C SER A 23 19.73 -36.86 -41.27
N THR A 24 18.45 -37.19 -41.28
CA THR A 24 17.86 -38.44 -40.76
C THR A 24 18.17 -39.61 -41.72
N PRO A 25 18.23 -40.88 -41.25
CA PRO A 25 17.03 -41.73 -41.34
C PRO A 25 16.80 -42.67 -40.13
N SER A 26 15.66 -43.35 -40.16
CA SER A 26 14.99 -44.06 -39.07
C SER A 26 15.52 -45.45 -38.70
N LEU A 27 15.25 -45.81 -37.44
CA LEU A 27 14.84 -47.12 -36.91
C LEU A 27 15.80 -48.32 -36.98
N ALA A 28 16.37 -48.67 -35.82
CA ALA A 28 16.34 -50.03 -35.28
C ALA A 28 16.47 -49.98 -33.74
N GLN A 29 15.52 -50.64 -33.06
CA GLN A 29 15.49 -50.86 -31.62
C GLN A 29 16.57 -51.85 -31.20
N VAL A 30 17.41 -51.52 -30.21
CA VAL A 30 17.95 -52.48 -29.23
C VAL A 30 18.07 -51.76 -27.88
N ALA A 31 17.52 -52.41 -26.86
CA ALA A 31 17.32 -51.91 -25.50
C ALA A 31 18.61 -51.67 -24.71
N VAL A 32 18.61 -50.59 -23.92
CA VAL A 32 19.54 -50.32 -22.81
C VAL A 32 18.71 -49.75 -21.64
N PRO A 33 18.94 -50.19 -20.39
CA PRO A 33 17.96 -50.04 -19.31
C PRO A 33 17.91 -48.61 -18.78
N SER A 34 16.73 -48.00 -18.89
CA SER A 34 16.40 -46.78 -18.16
C SER A 34 16.35 -47.11 -16.67
N SER A 35 17.18 -46.44 -15.89
CA SER A 35 16.94 -46.24 -14.46
C SER A 35 15.59 -45.56 -14.32
N ALA A 36 14.57 -46.35 -13.98
CA ALA A 36 13.24 -45.87 -13.68
C ALA A 36 13.32 -44.95 -12.44
N PRO A 37 12.83 -43.70 -12.50
CA PRO A 37 12.25 -43.13 -11.30
C PRO A 37 11.06 -44.01 -10.95
N GLN A 38 11.05 -44.56 -9.74
CA GLN A 38 9.94 -45.34 -9.22
C GLN A 38 8.63 -44.56 -9.47
N SER A 39 7.83 -45.05 -10.39
CA SER A 39 6.45 -44.64 -10.57
C SER A 39 5.67 -45.17 -9.36
N THR A 40 5.49 -44.32 -8.35
CA THR A 40 4.36 -44.47 -7.45
C THR A 40 3.08 -44.47 -8.29
N PRO A 41 2.09 -45.31 -7.99
CA PRO A 41 0.87 -45.37 -8.78
C PRO A 41 0.23 -43.98 -8.83
N ALA A 42 -0.04 -43.51 -10.04
CA ALA A 42 -0.79 -42.28 -10.26
C ALA A 42 -2.18 -42.43 -9.62
N THR A 43 -2.33 -41.95 -8.40
CA THR A 43 -3.62 -41.49 -7.90
C THR A 43 -4.04 -40.36 -8.83
N LYS A 44 -5.06 -40.62 -9.66
CA LYS A 44 -5.83 -39.58 -10.32
C LYS A 44 -6.40 -38.64 -9.24
N SER A 45 -5.62 -37.64 -8.87
CA SER A 45 -6.09 -36.47 -8.13
C SER A 45 -6.63 -35.47 -9.15
N VAL A 46 -7.85 -35.73 -9.61
CA VAL A 46 -8.71 -34.73 -10.25
C VAL A 46 -9.65 -34.24 -9.17
N ILE A 47 -9.13 -33.47 -8.20
CA ILE A 47 -9.91 -32.52 -7.40
C ILE A 47 -8.93 -31.39 -7.03
N PRO A 48 -9.07 -30.16 -7.57
CA PRO A 48 -8.41 -29.02 -6.97
C PRO A 48 -8.93 -28.86 -5.53
N SER A 49 -8.02 -28.85 -4.55
CA SER A 49 -8.35 -28.76 -3.13
C SER A 49 -9.28 -27.58 -2.85
N LEU A 50 -10.43 -27.87 -2.23
CA LEU A 50 -11.46 -26.94 -1.74
C LEU A 50 -10.98 -25.98 -0.62
N ASP A 51 -9.69 -25.97 -0.28
CA ASP A 51 -9.13 -25.19 0.84
C ASP A 51 -8.76 -23.73 0.50
N LEU A 52 -8.88 -23.30 -0.76
CA LEU A 52 -8.61 -21.90 -1.16
C LEU A 52 -9.85 -21.05 -1.48
N ILE A 53 -11.04 -21.62 -1.31
CA ILE A 53 -12.28 -20.86 -1.11
C ILE A 53 -12.99 -21.53 0.07
N ARG A 54 -12.76 -21.02 1.29
CA ARG A 54 -13.57 -21.42 2.46
C ARG A 54 -14.99 -20.89 2.30
N TYR A 55 -15.76 -21.55 1.46
CA TYR A 55 -17.21 -21.56 1.52
C TYR A 55 -17.60 -22.44 2.71
N ASP A 56 -17.84 -21.83 3.88
CA ASP A 56 -18.41 -22.55 5.02
C ASP A 56 -19.93 -22.40 4.99
N PRO A 57 -20.73 -23.45 4.72
CA PRO A 57 -22.18 -23.37 4.75
C PRO A 57 -22.76 -23.00 6.13
N LYS A 58 -21.99 -23.08 7.23
CA LYS A 58 -22.37 -22.53 8.56
C LYS A 58 -22.23 -21.00 8.62
N THR A 59 -21.39 -20.38 7.80
CA THR A 59 -21.26 -18.90 7.70
C THR A 59 -21.79 -18.32 6.39
N SER A 60 -22.01 -19.15 5.37
CA SER A 60 -22.25 -18.74 3.97
C SER A 60 -23.30 -19.60 3.26
N GLY A 61 -23.98 -20.53 3.97
CA GLY A 61 -24.93 -21.49 3.39
C GLY A 61 -26.15 -20.87 2.68
N PRO A 62 -26.97 -21.71 2.03
CA PRO A 62 -27.91 -21.30 0.99
C PRO A 62 -28.96 -20.33 1.51
N LEU A 63 -29.02 -19.15 0.90
CA LEU A 63 -29.45 -17.95 1.61
C LEU A 63 -30.83 -17.43 1.23
N LEU A 64 -31.57 -18.18 0.44
CA LEU A 64 -32.96 -17.86 0.19
C LEU A 64 -33.74 -19.14 0.44
N ALA A 65 -34.62 -19.12 1.44
CA ALA A 65 -35.70 -20.07 1.63
C ALA A 65 -36.94 -19.20 1.64
N ILE A 66 -37.63 -19.09 0.50
CA ILE A 66 -38.85 -18.31 0.38
C ILE A 66 -40.04 -19.24 0.54
N GLY A 67 -40.99 -18.87 1.39
CA GLY A 67 -42.27 -19.55 1.52
C GLY A 67 -43.35 -18.64 2.09
N SER A 68 -44.60 -19.05 1.94
CA SER A 68 -45.70 -18.34 2.60
C SER A 68 -45.55 -18.51 4.13
N PRO A 69 -46.09 -17.59 4.96
CA PRO A 69 -46.08 -17.75 6.41
C PRO A 69 -46.68 -19.08 6.90
N ARG A 70 -47.58 -19.70 6.11
CA ARG A 70 -48.20 -21.00 6.40
C ARG A 70 -47.26 -22.18 6.12
N ASP A 71 -46.38 -22.07 5.12
CA ASP A 71 -45.46 -23.15 4.73
C ASP A 71 -44.34 -23.37 5.77
N PHE A 72 -43.99 -22.35 6.55
CA PHE A 72 -42.96 -22.46 7.60
C PHE A 72 -43.47 -22.97 8.95
N MET A 73 -44.79 -23.11 9.10
CA MET A 73 -45.46 -23.58 10.32
C MET A 73 -45.77 -25.09 10.30
N THR A 74 -45.71 -25.75 9.15
CA THR A 74 -46.10 -27.16 9.01
C THR A 74 -44.91 -28.11 8.98
N THR A 75 -44.96 -29.12 9.86
CA THR A 75 -44.12 -30.32 9.79
C THR A 75 -44.41 -31.08 8.49
N VAL A 76 -43.37 -31.44 7.75
CA VAL A 76 -43.51 -32.19 6.48
C VAL A 76 -44.08 -33.57 6.77
N SER A 77 -45.23 -33.91 6.18
CA SER A 77 -45.82 -35.25 6.18
C SER A 77 -45.86 -35.83 4.76
N SER A 78 -44.74 -36.37 4.28
CA SER A 78 -44.71 -37.43 3.27
C SER A 78 -43.26 -37.88 3.02
N ASP A 79 -43.10 -39.18 2.81
CA ASP A 79 -41.84 -39.91 3.00
C ASP A 79 -40.96 -40.08 1.74
N GLU A 80 -41.25 -39.47 0.59
CA GLU A 80 -40.66 -39.99 -0.66
C GLU A 80 -39.52 -39.20 -1.33
N GLN A 81 -38.99 -38.11 -0.77
CA GLN A 81 -37.83 -37.42 -1.37
C GLN A 81 -36.86 -36.82 -0.35
N ARG A 82 -36.04 -37.67 0.28
CA ARG A 82 -34.97 -37.23 1.20
C ARG A 82 -33.69 -38.05 1.02
N GLU A 83 -32.70 -37.50 0.31
CA GLU A 83 -31.32 -37.98 0.43
C GLU A 83 -30.39 -36.90 1.04
N THR A 84 -29.76 -37.34 2.14
CA THR A 84 -28.58 -36.87 2.88
C THR A 84 -28.52 -35.47 3.53
N VAL A 85 -29.24 -34.42 3.08
CA VAL A 85 -29.35 -33.16 3.86
C VAL A 85 -30.72 -33.03 4.56
N ALA A 86 -31.73 -33.72 4.02
CA ALA A 86 -33.12 -33.62 4.46
C ALA A 86 -33.47 -34.47 5.69
N GLU A 87 -32.71 -35.50 6.05
CA GLU A 87 -32.98 -36.30 7.27
C GLU A 87 -32.75 -35.51 8.56
N THR A 88 -31.77 -34.60 8.59
CA THR A 88 -31.50 -33.76 9.77
C THR A 88 -32.36 -32.49 9.79
N LEU A 89 -32.72 -31.95 8.61
CA LEU A 89 -33.56 -30.74 8.48
C LEU A 89 -35.06 -31.04 8.54
N GLY A 90 -35.47 -32.27 8.24
CA GLY A 90 -36.86 -32.67 8.07
C GLY A 90 -37.75 -32.57 9.31
N LYS A 91 -37.16 -32.38 10.50
CA LYS A 91 -37.86 -32.15 11.78
C LYS A 91 -37.65 -30.74 12.34
N MET A 92 -36.84 -29.90 11.70
CA MET A 92 -36.55 -28.54 12.17
C MET A 92 -37.49 -27.53 11.54
N THR A 93 -38.14 -26.71 12.37
CA THR A 93 -38.86 -25.52 11.91
C THR A 93 -37.88 -24.52 11.27
N ALA A 94 -38.41 -23.61 10.45
CA ALA A 94 -37.61 -22.52 9.85
C ALA A 94 -36.84 -21.71 10.90
N ARG A 95 -37.48 -21.48 12.05
CA ARG A 95 -36.91 -20.77 13.20
C ARG A 95 -35.74 -21.56 13.80
N GLN A 96 -35.92 -22.85 14.03
CA GLN A 96 -34.85 -23.72 14.54
C GLN A 96 -33.68 -23.81 13.57
N PHE A 97 -33.94 -23.86 12.26
CA PHE A 97 -32.88 -23.81 11.25
C PHE A 97 -32.15 -22.47 11.25
N ALA A 98 -32.88 -21.35 11.30
CA ALA A 98 -32.29 -20.02 11.38
C ALA A 98 -31.42 -19.87 12.63
N GLU A 99 -31.91 -20.24 13.81
CA GLU A 99 -31.16 -20.19 15.08
C GLU A 99 -29.91 -21.06 15.03
N ARG A 100 -30.02 -22.32 14.56
CA ARG A 100 -28.90 -23.26 14.45
C ARG A 100 -27.83 -22.79 13.46
N SER A 101 -28.22 -22.03 12.44
CA SER A 101 -27.31 -21.45 11.44
C SER A 101 -26.85 -20.03 11.78
N ASN A 102 -27.13 -19.51 12.99
CA ASN A 102 -26.84 -18.14 13.39
C ASN A 102 -27.43 -17.08 12.42
N ARG A 103 -28.62 -17.37 11.91
CA ARG A 103 -29.42 -16.56 10.98
C ARG A 103 -30.70 -16.09 11.66
N ARG A 104 -31.41 -15.20 10.98
CA ARG A 104 -32.70 -14.67 11.43
C ARG A 104 -33.75 -14.86 10.35
N LEU A 105 -34.98 -15.13 10.77
CA LEU A 105 -36.16 -15.05 9.92
C LEU A 105 -36.52 -13.58 9.70
N PHE A 106 -36.62 -13.18 8.44
CA PHE A 106 -37.17 -11.90 8.02
C PHE A 106 -38.49 -12.15 7.30
N THR A 107 -39.45 -11.27 7.53
CA THR A 107 -40.70 -11.25 6.77
C THR A 107 -40.68 -9.98 5.91
N GLN A 108 -40.70 -10.17 4.60
CA GLN A 108 -40.85 -9.12 3.61
C GLN A 108 -42.20 -9.35 2.93
N ASP A 109 -43.22 -8.62 3.39
CA ASP A 109 -44.61 -8.74 2.93
C ASP A 109 -45.11 -10.19 2.97
N THR A 110 -45.31 -10.81 1.80
CA THR A 110 -45.81 -12.18 1.67
C THR A 110 -44.71 -13.24 1.75
N LEU A 111 -43.44 -12.84 1.74
CA LEU A 111 -42.29 -13.74 1.80
C LEU A 111 -41.72 -13.80 3.21
N THR A 112 -41.49 -15.01 3.70
CA THR A 112 -40.57 -15.24 4.81
C THR A 112 -39.24 -15.76 4.24
N LEU A 113 -38.12 -15.18 4.69
CA LEU A 113 -36.77 -15.57 4.29
C LEU A 113 -35.85 -15.79 5.48
N ILE A 114 -34.82 -16.61 5.29
CA ILE A 114 -33.78 -16.86 6.29
C ILE A 114 -32.51 -16.15 5.83
N ALA A 115 -32.12 -15.08 6.53
CA ALA A 115 -30.94 -14.29 6.17
C ALA A 115 -29.95 -14.13 7.32
N ALA A 116 -28.77 -13.58 7.04
CA ALA A 116 -27.79 -13.27 8.08
C ALA A 116 -28.43 -12.38 9.15
N ARG A 117 -28.11 -12.63 10.43
CA ARG A 117 -28.62 -11.81 11.55
C ARG A 117 -28.07 -10.39 11.49
N ASP A 118 -26.78 -10.30 11.17
CA ASP A 118 -26.02 -9.07 11.11
C ASP A 118 -25.47 -8.88 9.69
N GLN A 119 -25.23 -7.63 9.30
CA GLN A 119 -24.54 -7.23 8.08
C GLN A 119 -23.36 -6.33 8.42
N ARG A 120 -22.37 -6.29 7.51
CA ARG A 120 -21.24 -5.36 7.62
C ARG A 120 -21.53 -4.11 6.82
N ILE A 121 -21.42 -2.95 7.45
CA ILE A 121 -21.49 -1.65 6.82
C ILE A 121 -20.09 -1.05 6.82
N ILE A 122 -19.67 -0.63 5.64
CA ILE A 122 -18.47 0.16 5.40
C ILE A 122 -18.91 1.61 5.61
N ALA A 123 -18.31 2.30 6.58
CA ALA A 123 -18.66 3.69 6.83
C ALA A 123 -18.36 4.55 5.59
N ASP A 124 -19.10 5.64 5.39
CA ASP A 124 -18.60 6.74 4.56
C ASP A 124 -17.32 7.30 5.20
N VAL A 125 -16.57 8.15 4.49
CA VAL A 125 -15.37 8.81 5.06
C VAL A 125 -15.70 9.29 6.48
N PRO A 126 -14.89 8.95 7.49
CA PRO A 126 -15.21 9.34 8.85
C PRO A 126 -15.51 10.83 8.96
N GLN A 127 -16.69 11.18 9.46
CA GLN A 127 -17.11 12.59 9.61
C GLN A 127 -16.23 13.34 10.63
N LYS A 128 -15.58 12.60 11.54
CA LYS A 128 -14.58 13.16 12.45
C LYS A 128 -13.25 13.27 11.73
N SER A 129 -12.54 14.39 11.94
CA SER A 129 -11.13 14.50 11.60
C SER A 129 -10.37 13.29 12.13
N ALA A 130 -9.55 12.67 11.30
CA ALA A 130 -8.68 11.58 11.73
C ALA A 130 -7.90 12.04 12.96
N ASP A 131 -7.83 11.20 14.00
CA ASP A 131 -6.90 11.43 15.09
C ASP A 131 -5.50 10.96 14.62
N PRO A 132 -4.57 11.89 14.30
CA PRO A 132 -3.23 11.51 13.87
C PRO A 132 -2.46 10.78 14.98
N PHE A 133 -2.87 10.92 16.24
CA PHE A 133 -2.21 10.33 17.41
C PHE A 133 -2.64 8.88 17.65
N ALA A 134 -3.83 8.46 17.18
CA ALA A 134 -4.33 7.11 17.38
C ALA A 134 -3.43 6.01 16.78
N LYS A 135 -2.68 6.30 15.71
CA LYS A 135 -1.67 5.39 15.12
C LYS A 135 -0.23 5.71 15.49
N MET A 136 -0.01 6.62 16.44
CA MET A 136 1.33 6.86 16.97
C MET A 136 1.67 5.81 18.02
N SER A 137 2.89 5.29 17.94
CA SER A 137 3.51 4.57 19.05
C SER A 137 3.58 5.49 20.28
N SER A 138 3.68 4.92 21.49
CA SER A 138 3.82 5.72 22.70
C SER A 138 5.04 6.66 22.64
N ARG A 139 6.13 6.21 22.01
CA ARG A 139 7.34 7.00 21.73
C ARG A 139 7.05 8.23 20.86
N GLU A 140 6.32 8.07 19.76
CA GLU A 140 5.93 9.18 18.88
C GLU A 140 4.98 10.16 19.58
N ARG A 141 3.98 9.65 20.34
CA ARG A 141 3.07 10.50 21.12
C ARG A 141 3.82 11.34 22.15
N LEU A 142 4.79 10.73 22.85
CA LEU A 142 5.63 11.43 23.82
C LEU A 142 6.47 12.53 23.14
N SER A 143 7.00 12.27 21.95
CA SER A 143 7.68 13.29 21.13
C SER A 143 6.82 14.52 20.90
N VAL A 144 5.61 14.29 20.40
CA VAL A 144 4.69 15.37 20.05
C VAL A 144 4.26 16.10 21.31
N PHE A 145 3.87 15.37 22.36
CA PHE A 145 3.53 15.92 23.66
C PHE A 145 4.62 16.86 24.19
N MET A 146 5.87 16.39 24.25
CA MET A 146 7.01 17.18 24.73
C MET A 146 7.25 18.44 23.88
N SER A 147 7.03 18.36 22.56
CA SER A 147 7.21 19.52 21.68
C SER A 147 6.17 20.61 21.81
N LEU A 148 5.03 20.28 22.44
CA LEU A 148 3.97 21.23 22.75
C LEU A 148 4.21 21.93 24.08
N LEU A 149 5.11 21.44 24.94
CA LEU A 149 5.36 22.05 26.24
C LEU A 149 6.00 23.44 26.08
N SER A 150 5.45 24.42 26.81
CA SER A 150 6.08 25.73 26.98
C SER A 150 7.39 25.62 27.75
N ARG A 151 8.18 26.69 27.78
CA ARG A 151 9.44 26.70 28.55
C ARG A 151 9.19 26.52 30.05
N GLU A 152 8.12 27.09 30.59
CA GLU A 152 7.71 26.91 31.99
C GLU A 152 7.28 25.46 32.24
N GLN A 153 6.53 24.87 31.32
CA GLN A 153 6.09 23.47 31.41
C GLN A 153 7.27 22.49 31.33
N TRP A 154 8.28 22.77 30.49
CA TRP A 154 9.54 22.02 30.47
C TRP A 154 10.28 22.08 31.82
N LYS A 155 10.31 23.26 32.44
CA LYS A 155 10.90 23.43 33.78
C LYS A 155 10.09 22.66 34.85
N ALA A 156 8.76 22.65 34.75
CA ALA A 156 7.90 21.87 35.63
C ALA A 156 8.10 20.36 35.44
N ALA A 157 8.14 19.89 34.20
CA ALA A 157 8.35 18.49 33.84
C ALA A 157 9.72 17.95 34.29
N THR A 158 10.73 18.80 34.42
CA THR A 158 12.07 18.43 34.91
C THR A 158 12.25 18.63 36.42
N GLY A 159 11.28 19.27 37.07
CA GLY A 159 11.29 19.52 38.51
C GLY A 159 10.84 18.31 39.33
N GLU A 160 11.03 18.42 40.65
CA GLU A 160 10.69 17.37 41.62
C GLU A 160 9.24 16.90 41.52
N LYS A 161 8.30 17.85 41.36
CA LYS A 161 6.86 17.60 41.29
C LYS A 161 6.40 17.07 39.93
N GLY A 162 7.19 17.19 38.86
CA GLY A 162 6.72 16.95 37.50
C GLY A 162 5.56 17.87 37.08
N ILE A 163 4.98 17.61 35.91
CA ILE A 163 3.82 18.35 35.37
C ILE A 163 2.57 17.44 35.29
N GLY A 164 1.42 17.93 35.77
CA GLY A 164 0.13 17.24 35.79
C GLY A 164 -0.84 17.72 34.71
N ALA A 165 -1.96 17.01 34.54
CA ALA A 165 -2.97 17.28 33.52
C ALA A 165 -3.65 18.66 33.65
N GLU A 166 -3.65 19.22 34.85
CA GLU A 166 -4.20 20.54 35.20
C GLU A 166 -3.32 21.70 34.73
N GLU A 167 -2.03 21.45 34.51
CA GLU A 167 -1.06 22.43 34.00
C GLU A 167 -0.93 22.40 32.47
N MET A 168 -1.73 21.54 31.81
CA MET A 168 -1.70 21.30 30.38
C MET A 168 -2.85 22.01 29.65
N THR A 169 -2.59 22.43 28.42
CA THR A 169 -3.65 22.82 27.48
C THR A 169 -4.52 21.62 27.12
N ASP A 170 -5.69 21.84 26.55
CA ASP A 170 -6.58 20.72 26.19
C ASP A 170 -5.93 19.75 25.19
N GLU A 171 -5.18 20.27 24.21
CA GLU A 171 -4.44 19.44 23.24
C GLU A 171 -3.34 18.60 23.93
N GLN A 172 -2.56 19.22 24.81
CA GLN A 172 -1.53 18.53 25.60
C GLN A 172 -2.16 17.47 26.50
N ARG A 173 -3.31 17.77 27.11
CA ARG A 173 -4.05 16.86 28.01
C ARG A 173 -4.57 15.64 27.26
N THR A 174 -5.11 15.82 26.05
CA THR A 174 -5.50 14.69 25.19
C THR A 174 -4.31 13.78 24.86
N LEU A 175 -3.17 14.35 24.48
CA LEU A 175 -1.95 13.59 24.22
C LEU A 175 -1.42 12.89 25.47
N TRP A 176 -1.44 13.56 26.62
CA TRP A 176 -1.05 13.01 27.91
C TRP A 176 -1.89 11.78 28.29
N PHE A 177 -3.21 11.88 28.25
CA PHE A 177 -4.07 10.74 28.56
C PHE A 177 -3.89 9.59 27.58
N SER A 178 -3.57 9.88 26.32
CA SER A 178 -3.23 8.83 25.35
C SER A 178 -1.94 8.07 25.70
N LEU A 179 -1.03 8.66 26.47
CA LEU A 179 0.22 8.02 26.93
C LEU A 179 -0.01 7.10 28.14
N LEU A 180 -1.10 7.28 28.86
CA LEU A 180 -1.45 6.50 30.05
C LEU A 180 -2.22 5.21 29.68
N PRO A 181 -2.20 4.19 30.55
CA PRO A 181 -2.92 2.95 30.35
C PRO A 181 -4.41 3.10 30.74
N GLY A 182 -5.28 3.34 29.77
CA GLY A 182 -6.75 3.31 29.96
C GLY A 182 -7.27 4.33 30.97
N ASP A 183 -8.42 4.01 31.57
CA ASP A 183 -9.16 4.91 32.48
C ASP A 183 -8.66 4.85 33.93
N LYS A 184 -7.80 3.90 34.28
CA LYS A 184 -7.21 3.72 35.61
C LYS A 184 -5.79 3.16 35.53
N ILE A 185 -4.91 3.64 36.41
CA ILE A 185 -3.54 3.15 36.54
C ILE A 185 -3.46 2.23 37.74
N THR A 186 -3.24 0.94 37.49
CA THR A 186 -3.07 -0.06 38.54
C THR A 186 -1.60 -0.31 38.81
N LEU A 187 -1.20 -0.21 40.07
CA LEU A 187 0.17 -0.44 40.52
C LEU A 187 0.23 -1.58 41.53
N GLN A 188 1.02 -2.61 41.21
CA GLN A 188 1.36 -3.67 42.15
C GLN A 188 2.74 -3.39 42.72
N LYS A 189 2.83 -3.23 44.04
CA LYS A 189 4.11 -3.28 44.75
C LYS A 189 4.56 -4.74 44.80
N ASN A 190 5.82 -4.99 44.42
CA ASN A 190 6.43 -6.30 44.59
C ASN A 190 7.74 -6.15 45.34
N HIS A 191 8.07 -7.16 46.11
CA HIS A 191 9.37 -7.28 46.75
C HIS A 191 10.18 -8.38 46.07
N ARG A 192 11.48 -8.13 45.95
CA ARG A 192 12.44 -9.02 45.31
C ARG A 192 12.84 -10.10 46.30
N ILE A 193 12.68 -11.36 45.90
CA ILE A 193 13.12 -12.51 46.71
C ILE A 193 14.18 -13.28 45.93
N SER A 194 15.28 -13.59 46.63
CA SER A 194 16.31 -14.50 46.11
C SER A 194 15.80 -15.93 46.09
N THR A 195 15.82 -16.57 44.92
CA THR A 195 15.36 -17.97 44.77
C THR A 195 16.49 -19.00 44.91
N GLY A 196 17.63 -18.62 45.50
CA GLY A 196 18.78 -19.51 45.75
C GLY A 196 19.65 -19.78 44.51
N ASP A 197 19.05 -19.86 43.31
CA ASP A 197 19.74 -20.25 42.06
C ASP A 197 20.16 -19.07 41.17
N ARG A 198 20.52 -17.94 41.79
CA ARG A 198 20.93 -16.70 41.08
C ARG A 198 19.81 -16.08 40.22
N SER A 199 18.59 -16.55 40.37
CA SER A 199 17.37 -15.89 39.91
C SER A 199 16.78 -15.08 41.05
N PHE A 200 16.03 -14.05 40.67
CA PHE A 200 15.17 -13.32 41.59
C PHE A 200 13.76 -13.50 41.08
N ARG A 201 12.83 -13.70 42.01
CA ARG A 201 11.40 -13.57 41.71
C ARG A 201 10.86 -12.36 42.43
N TYR A 202 9.85 -11.73 41.84
CA TYR A 202 9.11 -10.66 42.46
C TYR A 202 7.83 -11.27 43.05
N GLU A 203 7.66 -11.13 44.36
CA GLU A 203 6.41 -11.51 45.03
C GLU A 203 5.58 -10.27 45.32
N ARG A 204 4.26 -10.42 45.10
CA ARG A 204 3.30 -9.34 45.32
C ARG A 204 3.29 -8.97 46.79
N GLU A 205 3.42 -7.68 47.07
CA GLU A 205 3.32 -7.12 48.41
C GLU A 205 2.04 -6.27 48.49
N GLY A 206 1.04 -6.76 49.23
CA GLY A 206 -0.25 -6.09 49.39
C GLY A 206 -1.13 -6.09 48.13
N GLU A 207 -2.29 -5.43 48.26
CA GLU A 207 -3.27 -5.28 47.18
C GLU A 207 -2.82 -4.23 46.14
N PRO A 208 -3.19 -4.39 44.86
CA PRO A 208 -2.95 -3.38 43.84
C PRO A 208 -3.58 -2.03 44.20
N GLN A 209 -2.83 -0.94 43.99
CA GLN A 209 -3.33 0.42 44.16
C GLN A 209 -3.83 0.96 42.82
N GLU A 210 -4.99 1.61 42.81
CA GLU A 210 -5.57 2.24 41.62
C GLU A 210 -5.47 3.76 41.72
N PHE A 211 -5.01 4.38 40.64
CA PHE A 211 -4.88 5.83 40.53
C PHE A 211 -5.66 6.34 39.32
N ALA A 212 -6.33 7.48 39.49
CA ALA A 212 -7.00 8.15 38.39
C ALA A 212 -5.97 8.82 37.46
N PRO A 213 -6.07 8.69 36.12
CA PRO A 213 -5.08 9.21 35.17
C PRO A 213 -4.81 10.72 35.30
N ASP A 214 -5.80 11.51 35.71
CA ASP A 214 -5.72 12.96 35.90
C ASP A 214 -4.88 13.36 37.12
N THR A 215 -4.70 12.46 38.09
CA THR A 215 -3.83 12.68 39.27
C THR A 215 -2.35 12.36 39.01
N VAL A 216 -2.04 11.78 37.85
CA VAL A 216 -0.67 11.36 37.52
C VAL A 216 0.09 12.48 36.83
N ARG A 217 1.34 12.65 37.23
CA ARG A 217 2.22 13.69 36.70
C ARG A 217 3.38 13.06 35.93
N ILE A 218 3.88 13.74 34.90
CA ILE A 218 5.06 13.32 34.16
C ILE A 218 6.30 14.04 34.66
N ARG A 219 7.38 13.29 34.90
CA ARG A 219 8.70 13.83 35.22
C ARG A 219 9.75 13.30 34.25
N LEU A 220 10.52 14.19 33.65
CA LEU A 220 11.65 13.86 32.79
C LEU A 220 12.93 13.91 33.61
N VAL A 221 13.70 12.83 33.61
CA VAL A 221 14.96 12.73 34.36
C VAL A 221 16.06 12.10 33.51
N ARG A 222 17.31 12.34 33.89
CA ARG A 222 18.47 11.61 33.37
C ARG A 222 18.67 10.32 34.15
N ARG A 223 19.08 9.27 33.44
CA ARG A 223 19.60 8.02 33.98
C ARG A 223 21.02 7.82 33.48
N ILE A 224 21.83 7.11 34.25
CA ILE A 224 23.20 6.79 33.86
C ILE A 224 23.23 5.44 33.17
N GLU A 225 23.93 5.40 32.04
CA GLU A 225 24.28 4.18 31.34
C GLU A 225 25.79 3.95 31.50
N LEU A 226 26.16 2.81 32.08
CA LEU A 226 27.54 2.39 32.19
C LEU A 226 27.84 1.39 31.05
N LEU A 227 28.82 1.74 30.23
CA LEU A 227 29.21 1.00 29.03
C LEU A 227 30.60 0.41 29.24
N PHE A 228 30.68 -0.91 29.30
CA PHE A 228 31.93 -1.65 29.47
C PHE A 228 32.44 -2.17 28.14
N GLU A 229 33.75 -2.07 27.93
CA GLU A 229 34.41 -2.67 26.78
C GLU A 229 34.90 -4.08 27.11
N LYS A 230 34.72 -5.01 26.18
CA LYS A 230 35.29 -6.35 26.30
C LYS A 230 36.79 -6.33 26.06
N VAL A 231 37.54 -7.09 26.85
CA VAL A 231 39.00 -7.22 26.65
C VAL A 231 39.28 -7.90 25.31
N GLY A 232 40.14 -7.27 24.49
CA GLY A 232 40.63 -7.83 23.22
C GLY A 232 39.64 -7.79 22.05
N VAL A 233 38.49 -7.13 22.19
CA VAL A 233 37.51 -6.96 21.10
C VAL A 233 37.12 -5.50 21.01
N GLU A 234 37.67 -4.81 20.00
CA GLU A 234 37.27 -3.43 19.67
C GLU A 234 35.77 -3.39 19.36
N ASP A 235 35.10 -2.34 19.85
CA ASP A 235 33.67 -2.05 19.65
C ASP A 235 32.62 -3.03 20.20
N SER A 236 33.00 -4.12 20.89
CA SER A 236 32.02 -4.90 21.65
C SER A 236 31.76 -4.27 23.02
N ARG A 237 30.51 -3.85 23.24
CA ARG A 237 30.08 -3.10 24.43
C ARG A 237 28.99 -3.85 25.18
N TYR A 238 29.10 -3.86 26.49
CA TYR A 238 28.08 -4.34 27.40
C TYR A 238 27.54 -3.15 28.18
N SER A 239 26.23 -2.90 28.10
CA SER A 239 25.59 -1.85 28.88
C SER A 239 24.94 -2.43 30.14
N THR A 240 25.01 -1.65 31.20
CA THR A 240 24.13 -1.80 32.36
C THR A 240 23.58 -0.40 32.64
N SER A 241 22.27 -0.30 32.76
CA SER A 241 21.63 0.91 33.26
C SER A 241 21.36 0.71 34.76
N THR A 242 21.22 1.80 35.51
CA THR A 242 20.91 1.74 36.96
C THR A 242 19.51 1.15 37.20
N ASP A 243 19.40 -0.17 37.33
CA ASP A 243 18.11 -0.87 37.44
C ASP A 243 17.25 -0.35 38.61
N GLY A 244 16.04 0.11 38.28
CA GLY A 244 15.03 0.60 39.22
C GLY A 244 14.68 2.09 39.01
N PRO A 245 13.43 2.51 39.31
CA PRO A 245 13.10 3.92 39.35
C PRO A 245 14.05 4.64 40.32
N VAL A 246 14.65 5.73 39.85
CA VAL A 246 15.64 6.49 40.60
C VAL A 246 15.12 6.86 41.99
N GLY A 247 15.72 6.30 43.05
CA GLY A 247 15.34 6.52 44.45
C GLY A 247 14.52 5.41 45.11
N SER A 248 14.15 4.33 44.41
CA SER A 248 13.49 3.17 45.04
C SER A 248 14.49 2.23 45.70
N ASP A 249 14.06 1.61 46.80
CA ASP A 249 14.73 0.44 47.38
C ASP A 249 14.95 -0.61 46.27
N PRO A 250 16.20 -1.06 46.00
CA PRO A 250 16.48 -2.07 44.97
C PRO A 250 15.77 -3.41 45.20
N ASP A 251 15.24 -3.64 46.40
CA ASP A 251 14.44 -4.81 46.76
C ASP A 251 12.94 -4.60 46.56
N THR A 252 12.48 -3.38 46.25
CA THR A 252 11.07 -3.08 45.94
C THR A 252 10.92 -2.66 44.47
N VAL A 253 10.13 -3.41 43.71
CA VAL A 253 9.79 -3.06 42.32
C VAL A 253 8.29 -2.93 42.16
N TYR A 254 7.88 -1.76 41.70
CA TYR A 254 6.51 -1.54 41.28
C TYR A 254 6.31 -2.05 39.85
N THR A 255 5.45 -3.05 39.68
CA THR A 255 5.01 -3.49 38.35
C THR A 255 3.65 -2.91 38.09
N GLY A 256 3.52 -2.20 36.98
CA GLY A 256 2.22 -1.89 36.44
C GLY A 256 1.61 -3.14 35.85
N ASN A 257 0.53 -3.65 36.43
CA ASN A 257 -0.29 -4.60 35.69
C ASN A 257 -1.15 -3.76 34.75
N PHE A 258 -0.94 -3.94 33.45
CA PHE A 258 -2.11 -3.88 32.60
C PHE A 258 -2.91 -5.09 33.08
N GLU A 259 -4.09 -4.84 33.64
CA GLU A 259 -5.18 -5.54 33.00
C GLU A 259 -5.12 -5.08 31.54
N TYR A 260 -4.29 -5.78 30.76
CA TYR A 260 -4.70 -6.15 29.44
C TYR A 260 -5.91 -6.97 29.83
N THR A 261 -7.08 -6.33 29.93
CA THR A 261 -8.31 -7.06 29.73
C THR A 261 -7.96 -7.91 28.51
N PRO A 262 -7.99 -9.24 28.61
CA PRO A 262 -7.77 -10.08 27.45
C PRO A 262 -8.95 -9.91 26.48
N ASP A 263 -9.27 -8.67 26.13
CA ASP A 263 -10.04 -8.30 24.97
C ASP A 263 -9.29 -8.68 23.68
N GLU A 264 -8.05 -9.21 23.74
CA GLU A 264 -7.27 -9.63 22.57
C GLU A 264 -6.96 -11.12 22.44
N ARG A 265 -7.64 -12.00 23.20
CA ARG A 265 -8.24 -13.15 22.50
C ARG A 265 -9.60 -12.68 22.02
N GLN A 266 -9.59 -11.69 21.11
CA GLN A 266 -10.79 -11.02 20.61
C GLN A 266 -11.80 -12.11 20.29
N PRO A 267 -12.93 -12.20 21.03
CA PRO A 267 -14.06 -12.95 20.55
C PRO A 267 -14.31 -12.37 19.16
N THR A 268 -14.45 -13.22 18.15
CA THR A 268 -14.71 -12.86 16.75
C THR A 268 -16.02 -12.07 16.54
N GLY A 269 -16.62 -11.51 17.60
CA GLY A 269 -17.84 -10.75 17.63
C GLY A 269 -17.62 -9.25 17.83
N LYS A 270 -18.00 -8.48 16.80
CA LYS A 270 -18.64 -7.15 16.91
C LYS A 270 -17.81 -5.93 17.30
N ILE A 271 -16.50 -5.99 17.50
CA ILE A 271 -15.71 -4.76 17.67
C ILE A 271 -15.63 -4.02 16.32
N PRO A 272 -16.01 -2.73 16.24
CA PRO A 272 -15.85 -1.95 15.02
C PRO A 272 -14.39 -1.91 14.62
N VAL A 273 -14.08 -2.19 13.35
CA VAL A 273 -12.72 -1.96 12.84
C VAL A 273 -12.53 -0.46 12.80
N GLN A 274 -11.53 0.04 13.50
CA GLN A 274 -11.18 1.45 13.52
C GLN A 274 -9.86 1.71 12.78
N ALA A 275 -9.77 2.86 12.13
CA ALA A 275 -8.52 3.45 11.67
C ALA A 275 -8.47 4.88 12.23
N PHE A 276 -7.30 5.34 12.72
CA PHE A 276 -7.12 6.71 13.22
C PHE A 276 -8.27 7.23 14.13
N GLY A 277 -8.74 6.38 15.05
CA GLY A 277 -9.83 6.71 15.99
C GLY A 277 -11.24 6.73 15.38
N ALA A 278 -11.40 6.40 14.10
CA ALA A 278 -12.68 6.36 13.41
C ALA A 278 -13.09 4.95 13.03
N THR A 279 -14.36 4.61 13.27
CA THR A 279 -14.98 3.36 12.80
C THR A 279 -15.06 3.35 11.28
N VAL A 280 -14.38 2.39 10.66
CA VAL A 280 -14.40 2.16 9.21
C VAL A 280 -15.30 0.99 8.83
N LEU A 281 -15.37 -0.05 9.67
CA LEU A 281 -16.25 -1.21 9.45
C LEU A 281 -17.07 -1.48 10.71
N GLN A 282 -18.39 -1.56 10.56
CA GLN A 282 -19.29 -1.87 11.65
C GLN A 282 -20.14 -3.09 11.31
N THR A 283 -20.36 -3.96 12.30
CA THR A 283 -21.36 -5.02 12.23
C THR A 283 -22.65 -4.49 12.85
N VAL A 284 -23.73 -4.46 12.07
CA VAL A 284 -25.05 -3.99 12.51
C VAL A 284 -26.11 -5.05 12.22
N PRO A 285 -27.30 -4.98 12.84
CA PRO A 285 -28.41 -5.86 12.46
C PRO A 285 -28.68 -5.78 10.95
N ASN A 286 -28.88 -6.94 10.33
CA ASN A 286 -29.20 -7.00 8.91
C ASN A 286 -30.54 -6.33 8.63
N ARG A 287 -30.57 -5.48 7.62
CA ARG A 287 -31.70 -4.68 7.16
C ARG A 287 -31.44 -4.30 5.71
N LEU A 288 -32.50 -4.03 4.96
CA LEU A 288 -32.38 -3.64 3.56
C LEU A 288 -31.49 -2.40 3.44
N LYS A 289 -30.42 -2.51 2.66
CA LYS A 289 -29.52 -1.39 2.38
C LYS A 289 -30.21 -0.42 1.43
N LYS A 290 -29.86 0.86 1.55
CA LYS A 290 -30.25 1.86 0.55
C LYS A 290 -29.62 1.48 -0.80
N GLY A 291 -30.40 1.51 -1.87
CA GLY A 291 -29.98 1.22 -3.24
C GLY A 291 -30.46 2.28 -4.22
N ASP A 292 -29.98 2.19 -5.46
CA ASP A 292 -30.41 3.06 -6.56
C ASP A 292 -31.67 2.54 -7.27
N LEU A 293 -32.04 1.28 -7.04
CA LEU A 293 -33.26 0.69 -7.57
C LEU A 293 -34.45 1.03 -6.68
N ASP A 294 -35.47 1.64 -7.25
CA ASP A 294 -36.74 1.93 -6.58
C ASP A 294 -37.66 0.71 -6.64
N PHE A 295 -37.71 -0.06 -5.55
CA PHE A 295 -38.58 -1.23 -5.44
C PHE A 295 -40.08 -0.88 -5.49
N ALA A 296 -40.46 0.36 -5.23
CA ALA A 296 -41.84 0.83 -5.29
C ALA A 296 -42.28 1.21 -6.72
N SER A 297 -41.38 1.12 -7.72
CA SER A 297 -41.75 1.38 -9.10
C SER A 297 -42.88 0.45 -9.55
N PRO A 298 -43.92 0.95 -10.26
CA PRO A 298 -45.07 0.13 -10.66
C PRO A 298 -44.71 -1.15 -11.44
N ALA A 299 -43.59 -1.13 -12.17
CA ALA A 299 -43.09 -2.31 -12.88
C ALA A 299 -42.76 -3.49 -11.95
N PHE A 300 -42.36 -3.22 -10.69
CA PHE A 300 -42.02 -4.23 -9.70
C PHE A 300 -43.24 -4.84 -8.99
N ASN A 301 -44.45 -4.34 -9.26
CA ASN A 301 -45.70 -4.99 -8.84
C ASN A 301 -46.03 -6.22 -9.70
N ALA A 302 -45.28 -6.47 -10.78
CA ALA A 302 -45.49 -7.62 -11.65
C ALA A 302 -45.38 -8.93 -10.86
N ALA A 303 -46.43 -9.73 -10.90
CA ALA A 303 -46.45 -11.05 -10.28
C ALA A 303 -45.48 -12.00 -10.99
N LEU A 304 -44.64 -12.65 -10.20
CA LEU A 304 -43.70 -13.68 -10.60
C LEU A 304 -44.14 -15.03 -10.01
N PRO A 305 -44.27 -16.08 -10.84
CA PRO A 305 -44.53 -17.41 -10.33
C PRO A 305 -43.34 -17.89 -9.50
N LEU A 306 -43.65 -18.49 -8.37
CA LEU A 306 -42.70 -19.20 -7.53
C LEU A 306 -42.62 -20.65 -8.04
N THR A 307 -41.49 -21.02 -8.62
CA THR A 307 -41.22 -22.37 -9.12
C THR A 307 -40.54 -23.22 -8.05
N GLU A 308 -40.84 -24.51 -7.99
CA GLU A 308 -40.12 -25.48 -7.16
C GLU A 308 -38.70 -25.75 -7.69
N LYS A 309 -38.46 -25.45 -8.97
CA LYS A 309 -37.13 -25.54 -9.57
C LYS A 309 -36.14 -24.61 -8.85
N THR A 310 -35.06 -25.20 -8.33
CA THR A 310 -33.89 -24.46 -7.84
C THR A 310 -33.27 -23.68 -8.99
N GLU A 311 -33.01 -22.40 -8.76
CA GLU A 311 -32.29 -21.52 -9.69
C GLU A 311 -31.21 -20.76 -8.91
N THR A 312 -30.24 -20.20 -9.63
CA THR A 312 -29.22 -19.32 -9.07
C THR A 312 -29.78 -17.90 -8.85
N VAL A 313 -29.06 -17.07 -8.08
CA VAL A 313 -29.41 -15.66 -7.94
C VAL A 313 -29.39 -14.97 -9.32
N SER A 314 -28.39 -15.24 -10.17
CA SER A 314 -28.32 -14.67 -11.52
C SER A 314 -29.55 -15.01 -12.37
N GLU A 315 -29.96 -16.27 -12.42
CA GLU A 315 -31.16 -16.70 -13.17
C GLU A 315 -32.44 -16.03 -12.63
N LEU A 316 -32.55 -15.92 -11.30
CA LEU A 316 -33.67 -15.23 -10.66
C LEU A 316 -33.72 -13.73 -11.04
N ILE A 317 -32.58 -13.04 -10.97
CA ILE A 317 -32.47 -11.62 -11.33
C ILE A 317 -32.78 -11.40 -12.81
N GLU A 318 -32.30 -12.26 -13.70
CA GLU A 318 -32.59 -12.18 -15.14
C GLU A 318 -34.09 -12.40 -15.41
N ARG A 319 -34.71 -13.38 -14.73
CA ARG A 319 -36.15 -13.63 -14.84
C ARG A 319 -36.98 -12.44 -14.37
N VAL A 320 -36.58 -11.80 -13.28
CA VAL A 320 -37.23 -10.56 -12.81
C VAL A 320 -37.04 -9.44 -13.84
N GLY A 321 -35.82 -9.23 -14.35
CA GLY A 321 -35.52 -8.21 -15.34
C GLY A 321 -36.35 -8.35 -16.62
N LYS A 322 -36.47 -9.58 -17.16
CA LYS A 322 -37.33 -9.88 -18.30
C LYS A 322 -38.80 -9.54 -18.03
N ARG A 323 -39.28 -9.79 -16.82
CA ARG A 323 -40.69 -9.54 -16.44
C ARG A 323 -40.98 -8.05 -16.25
N THR A 324 -40.04 -7.28 -15.73
CA THR A 324 -40.24 -5.87 -15.39
C THR A 324 -39.74 -4.90 -16.47
N GLY A 325 -38.95 -5.38 -17.43
CA GLY A 325 -38.32 -4.56 -18.46
C GLY A 325 -37.07 -3.82 -17.99
N PHE A 326 -36.58 -4.10 -16.78
CA PHE A 326 -35.34 -3.52 -16.25
C PHE A 326 -34.12 -4.35 -16.64
N ASN A 327 -33.02 -3.70 -17.00
CA ASN A 327 -31.72 -4.37 -17.19
C ASN A 327 -31.09 -4.63 -15.82
N LEU A 328 -31.48 -5.75 -15.21
CA LEU A 328 -30.97 -6.20 -13.92
C LEU A 328 -29.82 -7.18 -14.12
N ARG A 329 -28.73 -7.00 -13.36
CA ARG A 329 -27.53 -7.83 -13.38
C ARG A 329 -27.12 -8.19 -11.96
N CYS A 330 -26.25 -9.18 -11.84
CA CYS A 330 -25.77 -9.67 -10.57
C CYS A 330 -24.23 -9.77 -10.58
N ASP A 331 -23.58 -9.39 -9.49
CA ASP A 331 -22.15 -9.61 -9.32
C ASP A 331 -21.87 -11.11 -9.18
N LYS A 332 -20.89 -11.64 -9.91
CA LYS A 332 -20.60 -13.08 -9.97
C LYS A 332 -20.33 -13.71 -8.61
N ARG A 333 -19.83 -12.94 -7.63
CA ARG A 333 -19.59 -13.42 -6.27
C ARG A 333 -20.87 -13.86 -5.56
N VAL A 334 -22.01 -13.31 -5.97
CA VAL A 334 -23.33 -13.68 -5.45
C VAL A 334 -24.23 -14.32 -6.50
N GLY A 335 -23.91 -14.16 -7.78
CA GLY A 335 -24.68 -14.68 -8.92
C GLY A 335 -24.86 -16.19 -8.91
N ASP A 336 -23.80 -16.94 -8.59
CA ASP A 336 -23.80 -18.41 -8.60
C ASP A 336 -24.42 -19.03 -7.32
N LEU A 337 -24.86 -18.19 -6.37
CA LEU A 337 -25.49 -18.67 -5.15
C LEU A 337 -26.86 -19.30 -5.48
N MET A 338 -27.13 -20.47 -4.92
CA MET A 338 -28.38 -21.18 -5.12
C MET A 338 -29.51 -20.58 -4.29
N VAL A 339 -30.69 -20.49 -4.91
CA VAL A 339 -31.94 -20.02 -4.30
C VAL A 339 -32.84 -21.22 -4.01
N TYR A 340 -33.11 -21.47 -2.72
CA TYR A 340 -33.99 -22.54 -2.29
C TYR A 340 -35.38 -21.96 -1.98
N ARG A 341 -36.42 -22.75 -2.25
CA ARG A 341 -37.80 -22.28 -2.15
C ARG A 341 -38.64 -23.37 -1.53
N ARG A 342 -39.46 -22.98 -0.57
CA ARG A 342 -40.52 -23.80 -0.01
C ARG A 342 -41.82 -23.06 -0.26
N VAL A 343 -42.39 -23.26 -1.44
CA VAL A 343 -43.49 -22.44 -1.94
C VAL A 343 -44.72 -23.30 -2.10
N THR A 344 -45.89 -22.77 -1.77
CA THR A 344 -47.16 -23.41 -2.14
C THR A 344 -47.21 -23.49 -3.68
N PRO A 345 -47.50 -24.66 -4.28
CA PRO A 345 -47.65 -24.78 -5.72
C PRO A 345 -48.63 -23.73 -6.29
N GLY A 346 -48.23 -23.05 -7.37
CA GLY A 346 -49.02 -21.96 -7.97
C GLY A 346 -48.92 -20.60 -7.25
N GLY A 347 -48.13 -20.50 -6.18
CA GLY A 347 -47.86 -19.24 -5.49
C GLY A 347 -47.19 -18.20 -6.40
N THR A 348 -47.52 -16.93 -6.19
CA THR A 348 -46.88 -15.80 -6.87
C THR A 348 -46.38 -14.79 -5.85
N VAL A 349 -45.37 -14.03 -6.24
CA VAL A 349 -44.85 -12.90 -5.45
C VAL A 349 -44.63 -11.69 -6.36
N SER A 350 -44.71 -10.47 -5.82
CA SER A 350 -44.28 -9.29 -6.55
C SER A 350 -42.77 -9.34 -6.85
N ALA A 351 -42.36 -8.78 -7.99
CA ALA A 351 -40.95 -8.65 -8.32
C ALA A 351 -40.20 -7.80 -7.28
N GLY A 352 -40.82 -6.75 -6.75
CA GLY A 352 -40.23 -5.88 -5.74
C GLY A 352 -39.88 -6.63 -4.45
N ASP A 353 -40.81 -7.41 -3.90
CA ASP A 353 -40.57 -8.15 -2.65
C ASP A 353 -39.50 -9.23 -2.83
N LEU A 354 -39.48 -9.86 -4.01
CA LEU A 354 -38.48 -10.86 -4.34
C LEU A 354 -37.06 -10.27 -4.42
N LEU A 355 -36.91 -9.11 -5.05
CA LEU A 355 -35.62 -8.42 -5.10
C LEU A 355 -35.18 -7.91 -3.73
N GLN A 356 -36.10 -7.39 -2.91
CA GLN A 356 -35.81 -6.99 -1.53
C GLN A 356 -35.37 -8.18 -0.68
N ALA A 357 -36.05 -9.32 -0.81
CA ALA A 357 -35.67 -10.57 -0.14
C ALA A 357 -34.26 -11.02 -0.56
N VAL A 358 -33.93 -10.99 -1.85
CA VAL A 358 -32.59 -11.30 -2.34
C VAL A 358 -31.55 -10.35 -1.74
N CYS A 359 -31.80 -9.04 -1.72
CA CYS A 359 -30.89 -8.06 -1.11
C CYS A 359 -30.65 -8.34 0.37
N LEU A 360 -31.71 -8.59 1.16
CA LEU A 360 -31.58 -8.95 2.58
C LEU A 360 -30.77 -10.23 2.77
N SER A 361 -31.01 -11.22 1.92
CA SER A 361 -30.32 -12.50 1.93
C SER A 361 -28.82 -12.34 1.72
N VAL A 362 -28.41 -11.70 0.62
CA VAL A 362 -26.98 -11.55 0.30
C VAL A 362 -26.32 -10.35 0.99
N CYS A 363 -27.05 -9.67 1.90
CA CYS A 363 -26.64 -8.39 2.49
C CYS A 363 -26.23 -7.36 1.41
N GLY A 364 -26.94 -7.38 0.28
CA GLY A 364 -26.64 -6.60 -0.92
C GLY A 364 -27.57 -5.40 -1.11
N THR A 365 -27.36 -4.74 -2.24
CA THR A 365 -28.13 -3.59 -2.73
C THR A 365 -28.00 -3.52 -4.25
N PHE A 366 -28.88 -2.76 -4.90
CA PHE A 366 -28.76 -2.49 -6.33
C PHE A 366 -28.07 -1.15 -6.58
N ARG A 367 -27.02 -1.18 -7.39
CA ARG A 367 -26.31 0.00 -7.88
C ARG A 367 -26.65 0.28 -9.33
N LYS A 368 -26.89 1.54 -9.65
CA LYS A 368 -27.13 1.99 -11.02
C LYS A 368 -25.80 2.25 -11.74
N ILE A 369 -25.66 1.66 -12.92
CA ILE A 369 -24.56 1.88 -13.85
C ILE A 369 -25.18 2.43 -15.14
N SER A 370 -25.04 3.73 -15.40
CA SER A 370 -25.67 4.39 -16.54
C SER A 370 -24.67 4.81 -17.61
N PRO A 371 -24.64 4.14 -18.78
CA PRO A 371 -23.87 4.60 -19.92
C PRO A 371 -24.40 5.94 -20.46
N ALA A 372 -23.59 6.60 -21.28
CA ALA A 372 -23.97 7.83 -21.96
C ALA A 372 -25.18 7.64 -22.91
N THR A 373 -25.48 6.41 -23.32
CA THR A 373 -26.63 6.05 -24.16
C THR A 373 -27.98 6.21 -23.45
N GLY A 374 -27.99 6.41 -22.13
CA GLY A 374 -29.21 6.61 -21.33
C GLY A 374 -29.86 5.32 -20.83
N GLU A 375 -29.38 4.15 -21.26
CA GLU A 375 -29.80 2.87 -20.68
C GLU A 375 -29.47 2.83 -19.17
N LYS A 376 -30.30 2.15 -18.37
CA LYS A 376 -30.08 2.01 -16.93
C LYS A 376 -29.83 0.54 -16.63
N VAL A 377 -28.58 0.22 -16.30
CA VAL A 377 -28.21 -1.11 -15.78
C VAL A 377 -28.22 -1.05 -14.26
N TYR A 378 -28.86 -2.01 -13.61
CA TYR A 378 -28.87 -2.13 -12.15
C TYR A 378 -28.17 -3.41 -11.73
N LEU A 379 -27.08 -3.29 -10.99
CA LEU A 379 -26.25 -4.40 -10.54
C LEU A 379 -26.55 -4.72 -9.07
N LEU A 380 -26.91 -5.97 -8.76
CA LEU A 380 -26.90 -6.48 -7.39
C LEU A 380 -25.46 -6.65 -6.92
N THR A 381 -25.07 -5.86 -5.91
CA THR A 381 -23.71 -5.80 -5.34
C THR A 381 -23.81 -5.56 -3.82
N HIS A 382 -22.69 -5.45 -3.11
CA HIS A 382 -22.65 -5.20 -1.66
C HIS A 382 -22.90 -3.74 -1.28
N ASP A 383 -22.58 -2.80 -2.17
CA ASP A 383 -22.52 -1.36 -1.88
C ASP A 383 -22.95 -0.52 -3.10
N THR A 384 -23.43 0.71 -2.91
CA THR A 384 -23.81 1.59 -4.03
C THR A 384 -22.66 2.45 -4.54
N GLU A 385 -21.66 2.78 -3.72
CA GLU A 385 -20.51 3.56 -4.17
C GLU A 385 -19.43 2.66 -4.77
N GLY A 386 -19.22 1.52 -4.13
CA GLY A 386 -18.23 0.52 -4.50
C GLY A 386 -17.10 0.45 -3.51
N ILE A 387 -16.70 -0.78 -3.22
CA ILE A 387 -15.75 -1.08 -2.15
C ILE A 387 -14.40 -0.36 -2.41
N ASN A 388 -13.90 -0.39 -3.65
CA ASN A 388 -12.63 0.25 -3.99
C ASN A 388 -12.73 1.79 -3.93
N ALA A 389 -13.85 2.37 -4.37
CA ALA A 389 -14.06 3.82 -4.29
C ALA A 389 -14.01 4.32 -2.84
N ARG A 390 -14.66 3.59 -1.91
CA ARG A 390 -14.58 3.88 -0.48
C ARG A 390 -13.16 3.76 0.06
N PHE A 391 -12.43 2.71 -0.32
CA PHE A 391 -11.03 2.55 0.09
C PHE A 391 -10.12 3.68 -0.38
N LEU A 392 -10.32 4.19 -1.58
CA LEU A 392 -9.52 5.31 -2.08
C LEU A 392 -9.78 6.57 -1.27
N ARG A 393 -11.05 6.89 -0.98
CA ARG A 393 -11.38 8.03 -0.12
C ARG A 393 -10.80 7.88 1.28
N TRP A 394 -10.84 6.68 1.84
CA TRP A 394 -10.20 6.41 3.13
C TRP A 394 -8.68 6.44 3.07
N SER A 395 -8.08 6.03 1.95
CA SER A 395 -6.63 6.11 1.76
C SER A 395 -6.20 7.57 1.69
N ASP A 396 -6.93 8.43 0.97
CA ASP A 396 -6.68 9.87 0.95
C ASP A 396 -6.81 10.50 2.35
N TRP A 397 -7.84 10.10 3.10
CA TRP A 397 -8.05 10.54 4.48
C TRP A 397 -6.96 10.03 5.43
N ALA A 398 -6.50 8.79 5.24
CA ALA A 398 -5.43 8.17 6.02
C ALA A 398 -4.07 8.79 5.71
N GLU A 399 -3.78 9.06 4.44
CA GLU A 399 -2.55 9.75 4.01
C GLU A 399 -2.47 11.14 4.66
N GLU A 400 -3.58 11.88 4.72
CA GLU A 400 -3.65 13.15 5.44
C GLU A 400 -3.32 12.98 6.93
N ALA A 401 -3.86 11.95 7.58
CA ALA A 401 -3.55 11.63 8.98
C ALA A 401 -2.09 11.23 9.19
N VAL A 402 -1.51 10.45 8.27
CA VAL A 402 -0.11 10.03 8.29
C VAL A 402 0.81 11.22 8.07
N GLN A 403 0.47 12.12 7.13
CA GLN A 403 1.26 13.33 6.89
C GLN A 403 1.20 14.24 8.11
N LYS A 404 0.02 14.46 8.70
CA LYS A 404 -0.12 15.19 9.97
C LYS A 404 0.71 14.55 11.09
N LYS A 405 0.74 13.22 11.17
CA LYS A 405 1.62 12.48 12.10
C LYS A 405 3.10 12.77 11.81
N TYR A 406 3.53 12.69 10.55
CA TYR A 406 4.91 12.94 10.15
C TYR A 406 5.32 14.38 10.48
N ASP A 407 4.51 15.37 10.08
CA ASP A 407 4.72 16.79 10.36
C ASP A 407 4.76 17.06 11.86
N ALA A 408 3.88 16.41 12.64
CA ALA A 408 3.89 16.50 14.09
C ALA A 408 5.19 15.95 14.67
N VAL A 409 5.68 14.79 14.22
CA VAL A 409 6.92 14.17 14.74
C VAL A 409 8.19 14.90 14.29
N GLU A 410 8.26 15.31 13.02
CA GLU A 410 9.39 16.06 12.48
C GLU A 410 9.43 17.47 13.08
N GLY A 411 8.29 18.15 13.11
CA GLY A 411 8.09 19.43 13.78
C GLY A 411 8.41 19.34 15.27
N ALA A 412 8.03 18.23 15.93
CA ALA A 412 8.32 18.00 17.34
C ALA A 412 9.82 17.92 17.62
N SER A 413 10.56 17.24 16.75
CA SER A 413 12.02 17.13 16.86
C SER A 413 12.69 18.50 16.72
N LYS A 414 12.23 19.33 15.76
CA LYS A 414 12.73 20.70 15.56
C LYS A 414 12.39 21.63 16.73
N LYS A 415 11.14 21.63 17.21
CA LYS A 415 10.68 22.47 18.32
C LYS A 415 11.37 22.11 19.63
N THR A 416 11.44 20.81 19.96
CA THR A 416 12.09 20.36 21.19
C THR A 416 13.58 20.69 21.18
N ALA A 417 14.26 20.56 20.05
CA ALA A 417 15.66 20.95 19.91
C ALA A 417 15.94 22.42 20.25
N LEU A 418 15.03 23.33 19.92
CA LEU A 418 15.17 24.76 20.21
C LEU A 418 15.19 25.07 21.71
N VAL A 419 14.61 24.20 22.53
CA VAL A 419 14.55 24.37 23.99
C VAL A 419 15.83 23.84 24.67
N ASN A 420 16.70 23.13 23.95
CA ASN A 420 17.90 22.47 24.49
C ASN A 420 17.58 21.67 25.78
N PRO A 421 16.74 20.62 25.68
CA PRO A 421 16.22 19.92 26.85
C PRO A 421 17.32 19.30 27.71
N LEU A 422 18.50 18.94 27.15
CA LEU A 422 19.65 18.50 27.96
C LEU A 422 20.04 19.54 29.01
N SER A 423 19.97 20.84 28.70
CA SER A 423 20.29 21.89 29.68
C SER A 423 19.28 22.02 30.82
N MET A 424 18.08 21.43 30.67
CA MET A 424 16.99 21.53 31.64
C MET A 424 16.76 20.23 32.40
N ILE A 425 16.95 19.08 31.76
CA ILE A 425 16.71 17.78 32.37
C ILE A 425 17.90 17.41 33.25
N GLY A 426 17.68 17.37 34.57
CA GLY A 426 18.64 16.88 35.56
C GLY A 426 18.42 15.42 35.93
N PHE A 427 19.18 14.94 36.92
CA PHE A 427 18.88 13.68 37.61
C PHE A 427 17.65 13.86 38.52
N ALA A 428 17.02 12.76 38.93
CA ALA A 428 15.94 12.86 39.90
C ALA A 428 16.45 13.46 41.23
N PRO A 429 15.61 14.16 41.99
CA PRO A 429 15.97 14.64 43.33
C PRO A 429 16.46 13.46 44.19
N ASN A 430 17.64 13.63 44.81
CA ASN A 430 18.29 12.61 45.64
C ASN A 430 18.73 11.33 44.91
N ASP A 431 18.93 11.38 43.58
CA ASP A 431 19.53 10.27 42.86
C ASP A 431 20.94 9.96 43.43
N PRO A 432 21.16 8.80 44.08
CA PRO A 432 22.45 8.46 44.68
C PRO A 432 23.54 8.26 43.62
N ASN A 433 23.15 8.13 42.36
CA ASN A 433 24.02 7.97 41.22
C ASN A 433 24.21 9.26 40.42
N ALA A 434 23.60 10.39 40.79
CA ALA A 434 23.76 11.64 40.04
C ALA A 434 25.23 12.00 39.78
N LEU A 435 25.54 12.34 38.51
CA LEU A 435 26.89 12.80 38.18
C LEU A 435 27.15 14.18 38.78
N PRO A 436 28.33 14.41 39.39
CA PRO A 436 28.79 15.74 39.74
C PRO A 436 28.78 16.66 38.50
N PRO A 437 28.52 17.97 38.65
CA PRO A 437 28.37 18.90 37.53
C PRO A 437 29.52 18.85 36.51
N ALA A 438 30.76 18.67 36.95
CA ALA A 438 31.93 18.58 36.09
C ALA A 438 31.94 17.32 35.20
N LEU A 439 31.50 16.17 35.71
CA LEU A 439 31.42 14.93 34.92
C LEU A 439 30.23 14.99 33.96
N LEU A 440 29.10 15.52 34.41
CA LEU A 440 27.93 15.73 33.56
C LEU A 440 28.25 16.63 32.36
N ALA A 441 28.99 17.73 32.58
CA ALA A 441 29.43 18.63 31.52
C ALA A 441 30.33 17.93 30.49
N ARG A 442 31.20 16.99 30.92
CA ARG A 442 32.01 16.17 30.02
C ARG A 442 31.14 15.24 29.16
N VAL A 443 30.14 14.61 29.77
CA VAL A 443 29.17 13.75 29.06
C VAL A 443 28.38 14.56 28.03
N ASP A 444 27.87 15.72 28.42
CA ASP A 444 27.11 16.61 27.53
C ASP A 444 27.96 17.14 26.36
N ALA A 445 29.22 17.51 26.62
CA ALA A 445 30.14 17.95 25.58
C ALA A 445 30.44 16.83 24.56
N ALA A 446 30.56 15.58 25.01
CA ALA A 446 30.76 14.43 24.13
C ALA A 446 29.54 14.19 23.22
N TYR A 447 28.31 14.24 23.78
CA TYR A 447 27.08 14.13 22.97
C TYR A 447 26.93 15.24 21.94
N GLN A 448 27.35 16.47 22.27
CA GLN A 448 27.32 17.59 21.32
C GLN A 448 28.34 17.44 20.18
N LYS A 449 29.49 16.81 20.43
CA LYS A 449 30.56 16.65 19.45
C LYS A 449 30.26 15.54 18.44
N GLU A 450 29.70 14.43 18.90
CA GLU A 450 29.38 13.28 18.06
C GLU A 450 27.96 12.81 18.39
N ARG A 451 27.01 13.06 17.47
CA ARG A 451 25.56 12.78 17.64
C ARG A 451 25.25 11.32 18.05
N TYR A 452 26.20 10.41 17.83
CA TYR A 452 26.19 8.99 18.20
C TYR A 452 27.59 8.47 18.61
N GLY A 453 28.44 9.36 19.14
CA GLY A 453 29.81 9.02 19.51
C GLY A 453 29.90 8.05 20.68
N ALA A 454 31.12 7.54 20.88
CA ALA A 454 31.50 6.90 22.12
C ALA A 454 31.20 7.83 23.30
N ALA A 455 30.30 7.43 24.22
CA ALA A 455 30.20 8.09 25.52
C ALA A 455 31.61 8.27 26.12
N PRO A 456 31.90 9.38 26.83
CA PRO A 456 33.26 9.66 27.26
C PRO A 456 33.75 8.59 28.21
N GLU A 457 35.03 8.29 28.12
CA GLU A 457 35.70 7.32 28.98
C GLU A 457 36.07 7.96 30.33
N PHE A 458 35.86 7.19 31.40
CA PHE A 458 36.14 7.56 32.78
C PHE A 458 36.87 6.41 33.48
N LYS A 459 37.77 6.77 34.39
CA LYS A 459 38.37 5.83 35.35
C LYS A 459 37.35 5.51 36.45
N MET A 460 37.37 4.28 36.96
CA MET A 460 36.51 3.87 38.08
C MET A 460 36.63 4.77 39.33
N SER A 461 37.82 5.36 39.56
CA SER A 461 38.07 6.30 40.64
C SER A 461 37.40 7.66 40.47
N GLU A 462 37.07 8.05 39.23
CA GLU A 462 36.37 9.30 38.94
C GLU A 462 34.86 9.21 39.23
N LEU A 463 34.30 8.00 39.31
CA LEU A 463 32.88 7.81 39.56
C LEU A 463 32.49 8.08 41.03
N PRO A 464 31.29 8.62 41.27
CA PRO A 464 30.65 8.64 42.59
C PRO A 464 30.62 7.26 43.26
N PRO A 465 30.65 7.18 44.60
CA PRO A 465 30.69 5.91 45.33
C PRO A 465 29.55 4.93 44.95
N GLY A 466 28.32 5.44 44.76
CA GLY A 466 27.17 4.64 44.34
C GLY A 466 27.38 3.98 42.98
N LEU A 467 27.73 4.78 41.97
CA LEU A 467 28.04 4.29 40.62
C LEU A 467 29.25 3.37 40.58
N ARG A 468 30.28 3.62 41.39
CA ARG A 468 31.45 2.75 41.48
C ARG A 468 31.06 1.38 42.01
N LYS A 469 30.23 1.32 43.06
CA LYS A 469 29.70 0.07 43.61
C LYS A 469 28.87 -0.67 42.56
N GLN A 470 28.03 0.05 41.82
CA GLN A 470 27.20 -0.54 40.77
C GLN A 470 28.06 -1.08 39.61
N ALA A 471 29.01 -0.29 39.12
CA ALA A 471 29.93 -0.71 38.07
C ALA A 471 30.72 -1.95 38.49
N GLN A 472 31.21 -2.00 39.74
CA GLN A 472 31.87 -3.19 40.28
C GLN A 472 30.93 -4.40 40.33
N THR A 473 29.67 -4.20 40.75
CA THR A 473 28.66 -5.27 40.78
C THR A 473 28.43 -5.85 39.38
N SER A 474 28.34 -5.00 38.37
CA SER A 474 28.17 -5.43 36.98
C SER A 474 29.42 -6.12 36.43
N LEU A 475 30.62 -5.63 36.74
CA LEU A 475 31.88 -6.29 36.40
C LEU A 475 31.96 -7.69 37.03
N ASP A 476 31.65 -7.81 38.32
CA ASP A 476 31.65 -9.10 39.04
C ASP A 476 30.61 -10.07 38.44
N TRP A 477 29.45 -9.55 38.04
CA TRP A 477 28.41 -10.34 37.40
C TRP A 477 28.86 -10.90 36.05
N TRP A 478 29.44 -10.05 35.18
CA TRP A 478 29.96 -10.47 33.88
C TRP A 478 31.17 -11.39 33.99
N ALA A 479 32.06 -11.15 34.95
CA ALA A 479 33.18 -12.03 35.25
C ALA A 479 32.70 -13.44 35.64
N LYS A 480 31.65 -13.54 36.47
CA LYS A 480 31.01 -14.82 36.81
C LYS A 480 30.34 -15.51 35.61
N LYS A 481 30.01 -14.78 34.55
CA LYS A 481 29.51 -15.30 33.27
C LYS A 481 30.62 -15.63 32.26
N GLY A 482 31.89 -15.57 32.68
CA GLY A 482 33.04 -15.86 31.81
C GLY A 482 33.33 -14.77 30.78
N THR A 483 32.80 -13.55 30.97
CA THR A 483 33.05 -12.42 30.09
C THR A 483 34.10 -11.50 30.72
N ALA A 484 35.27 -11.38 30.07
CA ALA A 484 36.32 -10.46 30.50
C ALA A 484 36.05 -9.04 29.99
N LEU A 485 35.79 -8.11 30.90
CA LEU A 485 35.59 -6.69 30.62
C LEU A 485 36.78 -5.87 31.15
N LYS A 486 37.05 -4.71 30.55
CA LYS A 486 38.00 -3.74 31.12
C LYS A 486 37.50 -3.28 32.49
N THR A 487 38.39 -3.22 33.47
CA THR A 487 38.06 -2.95 34.88
C THR A 487 38.59 -1.59 35.37
N ASP A 488 39.54 -1.01 34.64
CA ASP A 488 40.19 0.26 34.96
C ASP A 488 39.42 1.46 34.40
N THR A 489 38.81 1.29 33.23
CA THR A 489 38.01 2.32 32.57
C THR A 489 36.66 1.80 32.08
N LEU A 490 35.71 2.73 31.95
CA LEU A 490 34.39 2.50 31.36
C LEU A 490 33.88 3.79 30.72
N ARG A 491 32.91 3.67 29.82
CA ARG A 491 32.25 4.83 29.22
C ARG A 491 30.96 5.14 29.97
N VAL A 492 30.74 6.42 30.27
CA VAL A 492 29.54 6.87 30.98
C VAL A 492 28.66 7.67 30.03
N GLY A 493 27.51 7.09 29.68
CA GLY A 493 26.45 7.77 28.97
C GLY A 493 25.38 8.29 29.93
N THR A 494 24.50 9.13 29.41
CA THR A 494 23.23 9.44 30.07
C THR A 494 22.10 9.10 29.13
N GLU A 495 21.08 8.41 29.62
CA GLU A 495 19.81 8.22 28.92
C GLU A 495 18.78 9.19 29.48
N LEU A 496 17.91 9.74 28.63
CA LEU A 496 16.76 10.51 29.10
C LEU A 496 15.61 9.53 29.32
N THR A 497 14.99 9.57 30.49
CA THR A 497 13.83 8.72 30.82
C THR A 497 12.66 9.56 31.30
N CYS A 498 11.48 8.97 31.22
CA CYS A 498 10.23 9.53 31.67
C CYS A 498 9.77 8.72 32.89
N GLN A 499 9.35 9.41 33.94
CA GLN A 499 8.75 8.82 35.15
C GLN A 499 7.31 9.30 35.26
N LEU A 500 6.42 8.41 35.67
CA LEU A 500 5.08 8.77 36.13
C LEU A 500 5.15 8.96 37.65
N LEU A 501 4.73 10.13 38.12
CA LEU A 501 4.61 10.44 39.54
C LEU A 501 3.14 10.27 39.95
N LEU A 502 2.90 9.31 40.82
CA LEU A 502 1.59 9.01 41.38
C LEU A 502 1.40 9.78 42.69
N PRO A 503 0.14 9.98 43.14
CA PRO A 503 -0.15 10.48 44.48
C PRO A 503 0.67 9.78 45.56
N GLY A 504 1.18 10.54 46.53
CA GLY A 504 2.09 10.04 47.56
C GLY A 504 3.58 10.03 47.17
N GLY A 505 3.93 10.56 45.99
CA GLY A 505 5.34 10.72 45.57
C GLY A 505 5.97 9.45 44.98
N ILE A 506 5.16 8.45 44.67
CA ILE A 506 5.62 7.20 44.06
C ILE A 506 6.01 7.47 42.60
N ALA A 507 7.28 7.27 42.27
CA ALA A 507 7.80 7.42 40.92
C ALA A 507 7.96 6.04 40.25
N VAL A 508 7.39 5.88 39.06
CA VAL A 508 7.42 4.61 38.31
C VAL A 508 7.87 4.85 36.87
N GLU A 509 8.65 3.93 36.33
CA GLU A 509 9.04 3.99 34.91
C GLU A 509 7.96 3.34 34.03
N PRO A 510 7.61 3.94 32.88
CA PRO A 510 6.67 3.39 31.89
C PRO A 510 7.11 2.03 31.32
N SER A 511 8.40 1.70 31.38
CA SER A 511 8.93 0.37 31.03
C SER A 511 8.38 -0.74 31.95
N SER A 512 8.12 -0.43 33.22
CA SER A 512 7.40 -1.30 34.17
C SER A 512 5.94 -1.54 33.77
N TYR A 513 5.48 -0.80 32.77
CA TYR A 513 4.18 -0.92 32.13
C TYR A 513 4.32 -1.44 30.67
N GLY A 514 5.38 -2.15 30.29
CA GLY A 514 5.51 -2.70 28.92
C GLY A 514 5.41 -1.65 27.79
N ARG A 515 5.45 -0.35 28.12
CA ARG A 515 5.47 0.77 27.18
C ARG A 515 6.87 1.31 27.15
N ASP A 516 7.59 0.95 26.09
CA ASP A 516 8.88 1.56 25.84
C ASP A 516 8.67 3.00 25.34
N PHE A 517 8.80 3.97 26.25
CA PHE A 517 8.92 5.38 25.85
C PHE A 517 10.28 5.67 25.20
N GLY A 518 11.18 4.68 25.17
CA GLY A 518 12.43 4.66 24.43
C GLY A 518 13.39 5.73 24.91
N GLY A 519 14.16 5.50 25.97
CA GLY A 519 15.05 6.55 26.49
C GLY A 519 16.13 6.99 25.49
N GLN A 520 16.61 6.07 24.64
CA GLN A 520 17.42 6.40 23.45
C GLN A 520 16.74 7.38 22.47
N TYR A 521 15.41 7.42 22.43
CA TYR A 521 14.66 8.38 21.61
C TYR A 521 14.70 9.78 22.17
N LEU A 522 14.43 9.91 23.48
CA LEU A 522 14.42 11.16 24.19
C LEU A 522 15.78 11.83 24.00
N GLN A 523 16.85 11.03 24.06
CA GLN A 523 18.20 11.47 23.74
C GLN A 523 18.38 11.93 22.28
N LYS A 524 17.84 11.22 21.28
CA LYS A 524 17.90 11.67 19.86
C LYS A 524 17.24 13.03 19.63
N ILE A 525 16.15 13.32 20.34
CA ILE A 525 15.46 14.61 20.26
C ILE A 525 16.28 15.72 20.92
N ALA A 526 17.00 15.39 21.99
CA ALA A 526 17.76 16.36 22.78
C ALA A 526 19.07 16.83 22.11
N VAL A 527 19.58 16.08 21.12
CA VAL A 527 20.90 16.29 20.48
C VAL A 527 20.78 16.74 19.01
N VAL A 528 19.69 17.40 18.61
CA VAL A 528 19.62 17.94 17.24
C VAL A 528 20.63 19.09 17.10
N ALA A 529 21.54 18.97 16.13
CA ALA A 529 22.55 19.99 15.84
C ALA A 529 21.92 21.37 15.67
N LYS A 530 22.62 22.42 16.11
CA LYS A 530 22.22 23.82 15.87
C LYS A 530 21.76 23.96 14.41
N PRO A 531 20.54 24.50 14.16
CA PRO A 531 20.08 24.78 12.81
C PRO A 531 21.11 25.69 12.11
N GLY A 532 21.87 25.14 11.16
CA GLY A 532 22.97 25.86 10.50
C GLY A 532 24.15 25.00 10.02
N ALA A 533 24.28 23.74 10.48
CA ALA A 533 25.37 22.85 10.07
C ALA A 533 24.99 21.84 8.96
N VAL A 534 23.80 21.95 8.35
CA VAL A 534 23.53 21.24 7.09
C VAL A 534 24.26 22.01 5.99
N PRO A 535 25.20 21.40 5.25
CA PRO A 535 25.82 22.07 4.12
C PRO A 535 24.69 22.51 3.19
N GLN A 536 24.52 23.82 2.99
CA GLN A 536 23.67 24.26 1.90
C GLN A 536 24.22 23.63 0.63
N PRO A 537 23.38 23.04 -0.23
CA PRO A 537 23.84 22.58 -1.53
C PRO A 537 24.56 23.75 -2.18
N THR A 538 25.85 23.57 -2.44
CA THR A 538 26.72 24.60 -2.97
C THR A 538 26.07 25.14 -4.24
N LYS A 539 25.80 26.44 -4.22
CA LYS A 539 25.25 27.17 -5.37
C LYS A 539 26.14 26.93 -6.60
N GLY A 540 25.59 26.20 -7.57
CA GLY A 540 26.01 26.25 -8.97
C GLY A 540 27.38 25.67 -9.29
N GLU A 541 27.54 24.34 -9.18
CA GLU A 541 28.48 23.70 -10.10
C GLU A 541 27.96 23.88 -11.54
N PRO A 542 28.82 24.33 -12.48
CA PRO A 542 28.44 24.41 -13.89
C PRO A 542 27.97 23.03 -14.36
N PRO A 543 26.95 22.96 -15.24
CA PRO A 543 26.44 21.68 -15.73
C PRO A 543 27.61 20.85 -16.26
N ALA A 544 27.65 19.59 -15.85
CA ALA A 544 28.70 18.66 -16.24
C ALA A 544 28.91 18.72 -17.76
N LYS A 545 30.18 18.69 -18.19
CA LYS A 545 30.50 18.71 -19.62
C LYS A 545 29.73 17.59 -20.34
N PRO A 546 29.18 17.87 -21.54
CA PRO A 546 28.53 16.85 -22.36
C PRO A 546 29.33 15.58 -22.47
N VAL A 547 28.77 14.46 -22.00
CA VAL A 547 29.34 13.15 -22.26
C VAL A 547 29.15 12.85 -23.76
N PRO A 548 30.23 12.63 -24.52
CA PRO A 548 30.10 12.26 -25.93
C PRO A 548 29.39 10.91 -26.05
N LEU A 549 28.39 10.84 -26.92
CA LEU A 549 27.69 9.59 -27.20
C LEU A 549 28.67 8.53 -27.74
N PRO A 550 28.55 7.25 -27.33
CA PRO A 550 29.40 6.17 -27.83
C PRO A 550 29.36 6.10 -29.36
N ARG A 551 30.54 6.03 -30.00
CA ARG A 551 30.66 6.03 -31.47
C ARG A 551 30.22 4.71 -32.13
N GLY A 552 29.99 3.65 -31.34
CA GLY A 552 29.69 2.29 -31.83
C GLY A 552 28.21 1.98 -32.11
N THR A 553 27.28 2.88 -31.81
CA THR A 553 25.85 2.63 -32.04
C THR A 553 25.47 2.94 -33.48
N GLY A 554 25.10 1.92 -34.26
CA GLY A 554 24.78 2.06 -35.69
C GLY A 554 23.57 2.97 -36.00
N ARG A 555 22.71 3.24 -35.01
CA ARG A 555 21.55 4.13 -35.12
C ARG A 555 21.50 5.07 -33.92
N ARG A 556 21.52 6.39 -34.18
CA ARG A 556 21.43 7.46 -33.17
C ARG A 556 20.21 8.32 -33.45
N VAL A 557 19.24 8.27 -32.55
CA VAL A 557 17.95 8.95 -32.73
C VAL A 557 17.86 10.18 -31.83
N LEU A 558 17.59 11.34 -32.41
CA LEU A 558 17.27 12.56 -31.67
C LEU A 558 15.75 12.74 -31.59
N LEU A 559 15.22 12.93 -30.38
CA LEU A 559 13.81 13.26 -30.20
C LEU A 559 13.64 14.77 -30.11
N LEU A 560 12.72 15.32 -30.88
CA LEU A 560 12.44 16.77 -30.88
C LEU A 560 10.94 17.05 -30.82
N PRO A 561 10.53 18.18 -30.20
CA PRO A 561 9.19 18.70 -30.37
C PRO A 561 8.94 19.01 -31.86
N PHE A 562 7.70 18.86 -32.31
CA PHE A 562 7.34 19.17 -33.68
C PHE A 562 7.30 20.70 -33.90
N PRO A 563 8.09 21.26 -34.82
CA PRO A 563 8.12 22.70 -35.05
C PRO A 563 6.79 23.22 -35.60
N THR A 564 6.42 24.43 -35.20
CA THR A 564 5.23 25.13 -35.72
C THR A 564 5.46 25.69 -37.11
N GLU A 565 6.71 25.99 -37.47
CA GLU A 565 7.08 26.54 -38.78
C GLU A 565 8.01 25.60 -39.58
N THR A 566 7.83 25.60 -40.90
CA THR A 566 8.57 24.71 -41.82
C THR A 566 10.07 25.04 -41.92
N ASN A 567 10.44 26.31 -41.82
CA ASN A 567 11.83 26.81 -41.81
C ASN A 567 12.64 26.29 -40.60
N GLU A 568 12.01 26.14 -39.44
CA GLU A 568 12.64 25.64 -38.21
C GLU A 568 13.01 24.15 -38.33
N VAL A 569 12.19 23.37 -39.04
CA VAL A 569 12.44 21.94 -39.30
C VAL A 569 13.79 21.75 -39.98
N GLU A 570 14.09 22.50 -41.05
CA GLU A 570 15.36 22.35 -41.75
C GLU A 570 16.56 22.72 -40.87
N LYS A 571 16.44 23.79 -40.07
CA LYS A 571 17.49 24.24 -39.14
C LYS A 571 17.78 23.19 -38.07
N LEU A 572 16.75 22.56 -37.53
CA LEU A 572 16.86 21.48 -36.55
C LEU A 572 17.52 20.24 -37.16
N LEU A 573 17.07 19.80 -38.34
CA LEU A 573 17.64 18.65 -39.03
C LEU A 573 19.14 18.85 -39.34
N ARG A 574 19.54 20.03 -39.86
CA ARG A 574 20.97 20.34 -40.07
C ARG A 574 21.77 20.36 -38.77
N THR A 575 21.16 20.75 -37.67
CA THR A 575 21.82 20.73 -36.35
C THR A 575 22.01 19.30 -35.85
N ALA A 576 20.98 18.46 -35.97
CA ALA A 576 21.06 17.03 -35.64
C ALA A 576 22.14 16.32 -36.48
N GLN A 577 22.20 16.60 -37.79
CA GLN A 577 23.21 16.06 -38.69
C GLN A 577 24.63 16.44 -38.25
N ARG A 578 24.87 17.72 -37.94
CA ARG A 578 26.18 18.21 -37.46
C ARG A 578 26.58 17.59 -36.11
N LYS A 579 25.61 17.19 -35.29
CA LYS A 579 25.84 16.48 -34.02
C LYS A 579 25.99 14.97 -34.19
N GLY A 580 25.91 14.46 -35.42
CA GLY A 580 26.13 13.07 -35.76
C GLY A 580 24.92 12.15 -35.58
N PHE A 581 23.71 12.67 -35.37
CA PHE A 581 22.53 11.80 -35.34
C PHE A 581 22.29 11.17 -36.72
N THR A 582 21.71 9.97 -36.76
CA THR A 582 21.33 9.28 -38.01
C THR A 582 19.83 9.43 -38.29
N ASP A 583 19.06 9.63 -37.22
CA ASP A 583 17.60 9.72 -37.25
C ASP A 583 17.14 10.89 -36.39
N VAL A 584 16.06 11.53 -36.81
CA VAL A 584 15.32 12.54 -36.03
C VAL A 584 13.87 12.12 -35.96
N TRP A 585 13.34 11.94 -34.75
CA TRP A 585 11.93 11.63 -34.55
C TRP A 585 11.21 12.83 -33.96
N LEU A 586 10.19 13.30 -34.65
CA LEU A 586 9.45 14.50 -34.31
C LEU A 586 8.20 14.12 -33.51
N ARG A 587 7.96 14.75 -32.36
CA ARG A 587 6.74 14.54 -31.55
C ARG A 587 5.57 15.34 -32.11
N ILE A 588 4.70 14.67 -32.86
CA ILE A 588 3.58 15.24 -33.61
C ILE A 588 2.29 15.06 -32.81
N PRO A 589 1.47 16.11 -32.63
CA PRO A 589 0.18 15.98 -31.98
C PRO A 589 -0.76 15.12 -32.83
N LEU A 590 -1.57 14.27 -32.18
CA LEU A 590 -2.53 13.40 -32.87
C LEU A 590 -3.60 14.21 -33.63
N GLN A 591 -4.01 15.36 -33.10
CA GLN A 591 -5.03 16.27 -33.65
C GLN A 591 -4.69 17.75 -33.38
N GLY A 592 -5.52 18.67 -33.88
CA GLY A 592 -5.43 20.11 -33.59
C GLY A 592 -4.52 20.90 -34.52
N ASP A 593 -3.77 20.22 -35.38
CA ASP A 593 -2.86 20.83 -36.36
C ASP A 593 -3.14 20.29 -37.76
N GLU A 594 -3.79 21.09 -38.60
CA GLU A 594 -4.20 20.72 -39.96
C GLU A 594 -3.00 20.57 -40.91
N LYS A 595 -1.88 21.27 -40.63
CA LYS A 595 -0.68 21.27 -41.47
C LYS A 595 0.36 20.23 -41.04
N ARG A 596 0.08 19.41 -40.03
CA ARG A 596 1.06 18.45 -39.49
C ARG A 596 1.60 17.46 -40.53
N THR A 597 0.74 16.95 -41.40
CA THR A 597 1.14 15.98 -42.42
C THR A 597 2.02 16.63 -43.49
N GLU A 598 1.67 17.85 -43.93
CA GLU A 598 2.47 18.65 -44.88
C GLU A 598 3.85 18.98 -44.30
N ARG A 599 3.90 19.47 -43.05
CA ARG A 599 5.16 19.77 -42.37
C ARG A 599 6.02 18.52 -42.18
N LEU A 600 5.42 17.37 -41.85
CA LEU A 600 6.14 16.10 -41.78
C LEU A 600 6.70 15.68 -43.14
N GLN A 601 5.95 15.86 -44.24
CA GLN A 601 6.45 15.61 -45.60
C GLN A 601 7.67 16.49 -45.93
N VAL A 602 7.63 17.78 -45.57
CA VAL A 602 8.78 18.68 -45.75
C VAL A 602 9.97 18.24 -44.90
N ALA A 603 9.74 17.81 -43.66
CA ALA A 603 10.78 17.28 -42.79
C ALA A 603 11.46 16.05 -43.41
N VAL A 604 10.67 15.06 -43.86
CA VAL A 604 11.16 13.84 -44.50
C VAL A 604 11.98 14.17 -45.74
N LYS A 605 11.44 14.99 -46.65
CA LYS A 605 12.15 15.43 -47.87
C LYS A 605 13.47 16.12 -47.54
N SER A 606 13.47 17.01 -46.54
CA SER A 606 14.65 17.76 -46.12
C SER A 606 15.70 16.87 -45.46
N GLY A 607 15.26 15.93 -44.62
CA GLY A 607 16.11 14.92 -43.99
C GLY A 607 16.80 14.05 -45.03
N THR A 608 16.04 13.50 -45.98
CA THR A 608 16.59 12.68 -47.07
C THR A 608 17.68 13.43 -47.85
N ARG A 609 17.46 14.71 -48.19
CA ARG A 609 18.44 15.55 -48.90
C ARG A 609 19.78 15.69 -48.15
N ILE A 610 19.77 15.61 -46.82
CA ILE A 610 20.98 15.72 -45.98
C ILE A 610 21.40 14.38 -45.36
N GLY A 611 20.88 13.25 -45.84
CA GLY A 611 21.25 11.93 -45.34
C GLY A 611 20.76 11.63 -43.91
N LEU A 612 19.72 12.32 -43.44
CA LEU A 612 19.04 12.02 -42.18
C LEU A 612 17.72 11.27 -42.43
N ARG A 613 17.43 10.30 -41.57
CA ARG A 613 16.12 9.65 -41.52
C ARG A 613 15.18 10.43 -40.61
N VAL A 614 13.93 10.64 -41.04
CA VAL A 614 12.93 11.33 -40.22
C VAL A 614 11.83 10.37 -39.82
N GLY A 615 11.48 10.34 -38.55
CA GLY A 615 10.38 9.56 -38.00
C GLY A 615 9.38 10.45 -37.26
N ALA A 616 8.25 9.86 -36.89
CA ALA A 616 7.21 10.53 -36.10
C ALA A 616 7.05 9.83 -34.76
N ILE A 617 6.80 10.60 -33.70
CA ILE A 617 6.32 10.14 -32.40
C ILE A 617 4.93 10.72 -32.20
N VAL A 618 3.96 9.89 -31.81
CA VAL A 618 2.59 10.34 -31.57
C VAL A 618 2.09 9.78 -30.24
N ASP A 619 1.55 10.65 -29.39
CA ASP A 619 0.82 10.25 -28.19
C ASP A 619 -0.58 9.78 -28.60
N VAL A 620 -0.91 8.50 -28.32
CA VAL A 620 -2.14 7.87 -28.82
C VAL A 620 -3.34 8.18 -27.95
N LEU A 621 -3.18 8.11 -26.62
CA LEU A 621 -4.28 8.32 -25.67
C LEU A 621 -4.16 9.65 -24.91
N ARG A 622 -3.25 10.54 -25.30
CA ARG A 622 -2.98 11.79 -24.58
C ARG A 622 -2.89 12.99 -25.53
N GLY A 623 -3.32 14.16 -25.05
CA GLY A 623 -3.04 15.44 -25.72
C GLY A 623 -3.94 15.78 -26.91
N TYR A 624 -5.13 15.17 -27.01
CA TYR A 624 -6.15 15.52 -28.00
C TYR A 624 -7.51 15.74 -27.33
N LYS A 625 -8.46 16.32 -28.07
CA LYS A 625 -9.84 16.56 -27.60
C LYS A 625 -10.66 15.27 -27.72
N GLY A 626 -10.64 14.45 -26.67
CA GLY A 626 -11.37 13.18 -26.59
C GLY A 626 -12.32 13.13 -25.39
N ILE A 627 -12.91 11.96 -25.15
CA ILE A 627 -13.62 11.66 -23.91
C ILE A 627 -12.55 11.31 -22.86
N PRO A 628 -12.43 12.09 -21.77
CA PRO A 628 -11.43 11.84 -20.74
C PRO A 628 -11.61 10.45 -20.12
N ASP A 629 -10.49 9.76 -19.87
CA ASP A 629 -10.53 8.59 -19.00
C ASP A 629 -10.69 9.03 -17.53
N VAL A 630 -11.28 8.18 -16.71
CA VAL A 630 -11.57 8.49 -15.29
C VAL A 630 -11.05 7.41 -14.35
N ASN A 631 -10.70 7.84 -13.15
CA ASN A 631 -10.34 6.95 -12.06
C ASN A 631 -11.57 6.36 -11.37
N THR A 632 -11.36 5.50 -10.38
CA THR A 632 -12.42 4.84 -9.60
C THR A 632 -13.37 5.82 -8.89
N LEU A 633 -12.92 7.04 -8.60
CA LEU A 633 -13.75 8.11 -8.01
C LEU A 633 -14.52 8.91 -9.06
N GLY A 634 -14.37 8.58 -10.35
CA GLY A 634 -14.97 9.31 -11.47
C GLY A 634 -14.22 10.60 -11.84
N GLU A 635 -13.01 10.81 -11.32
CA GLU A 635 -12.20 11.99 -11.61
C GLU A 635 -11.43 11.79 -12.91
N THR A 636 -11.36 12.84 -13.75
CA THR A 636 -10.38 12.87 -14.84
C THR A 636 -8.97 12.96 -14.28
N GLY A 637 -7.97 12.63 -15.09
CA GLY A 637 -6.57 12.79 -14.68
C GLY A 637 -6.21 14.24 -14.30
N ASP A 638 -6.83 15.25 -14.92
CA ASP A 638 -6.66 16.66 -14.54
C ASP A 638 -7.25 16.96 -13.15
N ALA A 639 -8.46 16.46 -12.88
CA ALA A 639 -9.13 16.64 -11.60
C ALA A 639 -8.36 15.95 -10.46
N PHE A 640 -7.88 14.73 -10.71
CA PHE A 640 -6.99 14.00 -9.80
C PHE A 640 -5.72 14.81 -9.52
N THR A 641 -5.03 15.29 -10.56
CA THR A 641 -3.81 16.10 -10.43
C THR A 641 -4.04 17.33 -9.56
N LYS A 642 -5.10 18.08 -9.85
CA LYS A 642 -5.45 19.29 -9.09
C LYS A 642 -5.72 18.96 -7.61
N ARG A 643 -6.44 17.88 -7.33
CA ARG A 643 -6.73 17.44 -5.96
C ARG A 643 -5.47 16.98 -5.23
N THR A 644 -4.63 16.19 -5.88
CA THR A 644 -3.36 15.70 -5.31
C THR A 644 -2.44 16.86 -5.00
N LEU A 645 -2.24 17.82 -5.91
CA LEU A 645 -1.34 18.94 -5.68
C LEU A 645 -1.84 19.95 -4.65
N ALA A 646 -3.16 20.08 -4.50
CA ALA A 646 -3.72 20.88 -3.42
C ALA A 646 -3.40 20.30 -2.02
N LYS A 647 -3.22 18.98 -1.92
CA LYS A 647 -2.89 18.28 -0.66
C LYS A 647 -1.39 18.01 -0.48
N HIS A 648 -0.70 17.76 -1.59
CA HIS A 648 0.66 17.22 -1.66
C HIS A 648 1.44 17.91 -2.79
N PRO A 649 1.81 19.20 -2.65
CA PRO A 649 2.54 19.94 -3.68
C PRO A 649 3.91 19.31 -4.02
N GLU A 650 4.51 18.57 -3.08
CA GLU A 650 5.74 17.80 -3.29
C GLU A 650 5.58 16.67 -4.31
N ARG A 651 4.34 16.29 -4.65
CA ARG A 651 4.02 15.27 -5.66
C ARG A 651 3.81 15.86 -7.07
N ASP A 652 4.27 17.07 -7.38
CA ASP A 652 4.12 17.69 -8.73
C ASP A 652 4.66 16.82 -9.88
N TYR A 653 5.86 16.29 -9.70
CA TYR A 653 6.45 15.38 -10.67
C TYR A 653 5.58 14.13 -10.92
N TYR A 654 4.94 13.63 -9.87
CA TYR A 654 4.02 12.50 -9.94
C TYR A 654 2.69 12.88 -10.61
N ALA A 655 2.06 13.95 -10.13
CA ALA A 655 0.72 14.35 -10.53
C ALA A 655 0.69 14.85 -11.98
N SER A 656 1.73 15.54 -12.46
CA SER A 656 1.86 16.06 -13.83
C SER A 656 1.83 14.98 -14.94
N ARG A 657 1.86 13.68 -14.58
CA ARG A 657 1.72 12.55 -15.51
C ARG A 657 0.27 12.16 -15.82
N PHE A 658 -0.70 12.59 -15.01
CA PHE A 658 -2.12 12.25 -15.15
C PHE A 658 -2.96 13.20 -16.04
N PRO A 659 -2.59 14.45 -16.32
CA PRO A 659 -3.36 15.32 -17.19
C PRO A 659 -3.53 14.81 -18.63
N GLY A 660 -4.73 15.01 -19.18
CA GLY A 660 -5.03 14.85 -20.61
C GLY A 660 -5.15 13.43 -21.18
N TRP A 661 -5.37 12.41 -20.34
CA TRP A 661 -5.65 11.03 -20.80
C TRP A 661 -7.11 10.88 -21.26
N ASN A 662 -7.29 10.27 -22.43
CA ASN A 662 -8.58 9.97 -23.03
C ASN A 662 -8.81 8.46 -23.15
N ILE A 663 -10.07 8.06 -23.24
CA ILE A 663 -10.41 6.69 -23.64
C ILE A 663 -10.01 6.43 -25.10
N TRP A 664 -9.88 5.15 -25.45
CA TRP A 664 -9.62 4.76 -26.83
C TRP A 664 -10.79 5.14 -27.75
N ASP A 665 -10.55 6.06 -28.68
CA ASP A 665 -11.47 6.38 -29.79
C ASP A 665 -10.80 5.99 -31.11
N GLU A 666 -11.26 4.88 -31.68
CA GLU A 666 -10.67 4.32 -32.89
C GLU A 666 -10.74 5.29 -34.08
N ASN A 667 -11.79 6.09 -34.20
CA ASN A 667 -11.98 7.02 -35.31
C ASN A 667 -11.03 8.21 -35.20
N VAL A 668 -10.90 8.77 -33.99
CA VAL A 668 -9.94 9.85 -33.70
C VAL A 668 -8.52 9.37 -33.94
N ILE A 669 -8.16 8.19 -33.42
CA ILE A 669 -6.80 7.67 -33.55
C ILE A 669 -6.49 7.32 -35.01
N LYS A 670 -7.41 6.68 -35.73
CA LYS A 670 -7.23 6.37 -37.17
C LYS A 670 -7.06 7.63 -38.00
N SER A 671 -7.95 8.62 -37.83
CA SER A 671 -7.88 9.88 -38.58
C SER A 671 -6.61 10.69 -38.25
N GLY A 672 -6.06 10.52 -37.05
CA GLY A 672 -4.79 11.09 -36.64
C GLY A 672 -3.56 10.40 -37.25
N LEU A 673 -3.48 9.07 -37.13
CA LEU A 673 -2.28 8.29 -37.43
C LEU A 673 -2.14 7.90 -38.91
N VAL A 674 -3.25 7.57 -39.60
CA VAL A 674 -3.19 7.09 -41.00
C VAL A 674 -2.53 8.12 -41.93
N PRO A 675 -2.88 9.43 -41.90
CA PRO A 675 -2.21 10.41 -42.74
C PRO A 675 -0.70 10.53 -42.48
N LEU A 676 -0.27 10.38 -41.21
CA LEU A 676 1.14 10.43 -40.83
C LEU A 676 1.90 9.20 -41.34
N ALA A 677 1.32 8.01 -41.16
CA ALA A 677 1.89 6.75 -41.64
C ALA A 677 2.02 6.69 -43.17
N SER A 678 1.13 7.38 -43.88
CA SER A 678 1.13 7.49 -45.35
C SER A 678 2.22 8.41 -45.91
N VAL A 679 2.98 9.15 -45.09
CA VAL A 679 4.02 10.06 -45.58
C VAL A 679 5.16 9.27 -46.24
N PRO A 680 5.40 9.42 -47.56
CA PRO A 680 6.45 8.68 -48.25
C PRO A 680 7.84 9.01 -47.70
N GLY A 681 8.64 7.98 -47.43
CA GLY A 681 10.00 8.13 -46.91
C GLY A 681 10.10 8.27 -45.39
N LEU A 682 8.97 8.25 -44.65
CA LEU A 682 8.97 8.20 -43.20
C LEU A 682 9.73 6.95 -42.72
N SER A 683 10.72 7.13 -41.85
CA SER A 683 11.63 6.06 -41.44
C SER A 683 11.13 5.24 -40.25
N ALA A 684 10.20 5.79 -39.47
CA ALA A 684 9.63 5.18 -38.28
C ALA A 684 8.36 5.92 -37.85
N LEU A 685 7.40 5.19 -37.30
CA LEU A 685 6.29 5.74 -36.52
C LEU A 685 6.32 5.14 -35.12
N ALA A 686 6.63 5.94 -34.12
CA ALA A 686 6.64 5.55 -32.74
C ALA A 686 5.35 6.01 -32.05
N LEU A 687 4.67 5.08 -31.38
CA LEU A 687 3.48 5.36 -30.60
C LEU A 687 3.87 5.47 -29.13
N GLN A 688 3.47 6.58 -28.51
CA GLN A 688 3.62 6.86 -27.07
C GLN A 688 2.25 6.94 -26.42
N ALA A 689 2.21 6.90 -25.08
CA ALA A 689 0.98 7.00 -24.31
C ALA A 689 -0.09 6.00 -24.82
N THR A 690 0.34 4.77 -25.08
CA THR A 690 -0.49 3.70 -25.66
C THR A 690 -1.35 2.97 -24.63
N ALA A 691 -1.16 3.29 -23.36
CA ALA A 691 -1.96 2.82 -22.24
C ALA A 691 -2.03 3.93 -21.19
N ALA A 692 -3.22 4.31 -20.76
CA ALA A 692 -3.38 5.20 -19.61
C ALA A 692 -2.89 4.52 -18.31
N PRO A 693 -2.48 5.28 -17.27
CA PRO A 693 -2.16 4.73 -15.97
C PRO A 693 -3.22 3.73 -15.50
N GLY A 694 -2.81 2.49 -15.24
CA GLY A 694 -3.70 1.36 -14.88
C GLY A 694 -3.99 0.35 -15.99
N HIS A 695 -3.82 0.69 -17.27
CA HIS A 695 -4.16 -0.23 -18.38
C HIS A 695 -3.07 -1.24 -18.72
N ALA A 696 -1.83 -1.04 -18.28
CA ALA A 696 -0.68 -1.87 -18.65
C ALA A 696 -0.20 -2.84 -17.54
N GLY A 697 -1.13 -3.40 -16.74
CA GLY A 697 -0.85 -4.52 -15.84
C GLY A 697 -0.43 -4.17 -14.40
N ILE A 698 -0.32 -5.20 -13.53
CA ILE A 698 0.09 -5.15 -12.10
C ILE A 698 1.62 -4.94 -11.98
N VAL A 699 2.19 -4.05 -12.79
CA VAL A 699 3.58 -3.65 -12.55
C VAL A 699 3.53 -2.70 -11.36
N GLN A 700 3.72 -3.25 -10.17
CA GLN A 700 3.92 -2.49 -8.94
C GLN A 700 4.90 -1.35 -9.25
N GLY A 701 4.42 -0.12 -9.13
CA GLY A 701 5.23 1.03 -8.73
C GLY A 701 6.56 1.22 -9.46
N GLY A 702 6.61 0.92 -10.76
CA GLY A 702 7.41 1.77 -11.64
C GLY A 702 7.04 3.22 -11.35
N ASP A 703 7.86 4.23 -11.51
CA ASP A 703 7.47 5.61 -11.22
C ASP A 703 6.99 5.94 -9.79
N GLY A 704 7.00 5.01 -8.82
CA GLY A 704 6.60 5.28 -7.43
C GLY A 704 5.12 5.62 -7.26
N ILE A 705 4.27 5.26 -8.24
CA ILE A 705 2.84 5.57 -8.25
C ILE A 705 2.09 4.59 -7.32
N PRO A 706 1.48 5.05 -6.20
CA PRO A 706 0.66 4.19 -5.36
C PRO A 706 -0.47 3.57 -6.18
N SER A 707 -0.71 2.27 -5.96
CA SER A 707 -1.65 1.42 -6.69
C SER A 707 -3.14 1.79 -6.53
N GLY A 708 -3.46 2.87 -5.83
CA GLY A 708 -4.81 3.35 -5.60
C GLY A 708 -5.17 4.52 -6.52
N GLY A 709 -6.13 4.34 -7.42
CA GLY A 709 -6.73 5.46 -8.17
C GLY A 709 -6.32 5.59 -9.65
N HIS A 710 -5.96 4.49 -10.29
CA HIS A 710 -5.67 4.49 -11.73
C HIS A 710 -6.90 4.75 -12.60
N LEU A 711 -6.67 5.16 -13.86
CA LEU A 711 -7.69 5.40 -14.87
C LEU A 711 -8.25 4.07 -15.43
N GLY A 712 -9.28 4.14 -16.27
CA GLY A 712 -9.96 2.98 -16.85
C GLY A 712 -11.27 2.59 -16.15
N TYR A 713 -11.88 3.49 -15.39
CA TYR A 713 -13.15 3.26 -14.68
C TYR A 713 -14.35 3.93 -15.37
N THR A 714 -14.23 4.23 -16.66
CA THR A 714 -15.36 4.74 -17.44
C THR A 714 -16.53 3.76 -17.40
N VAL A 715 -17.76 4.27 -17.55
CA VAL A 715 -18.94 3.41 -17.50
C VAL A 715 -18.89 2.31 -18.57
N ALA A 716 -18.40 2.63 -19.77
CA ALA A 716 -18.22 1.64 -20.84
C ALA A 716 -17.26 0.52 -20.43
N MET A 717 -16.12 0.85 -19.81
CA MET A 717 -15.16 -0.16 -19.35
C MET A 717 -15.72 -1.00 -18.19
N ARG A 718 -16.47 -0.38 -17.26
CA ARG A 718 -17.15 -1.07 -16.16
C ARG A 718 -18.18 -2.07 -16.68
N LEU A 719 -19.04 -1.66 -17.62
CA LEU A 719 -20.02 -2.55 -18.24
C LEU A 719 -19.35 -3.67 -19.04
N ALA A 720 -18.30 -3.36 -19.82
CA ALA A 720 -17.58 -4.37 -20.58
C ALA A 720 -16.88 -5.40 -19.65
N CYS A 721 -16.36 -4.97 -18.51
CA CYS A 721 -15.81 -5.86 -17.48
C CYS A 721 -16.91 -6.71 -16.84
N LEU A 722 -18.05 -6.09 -16.52
CA LEU A 722 -19.21 -6.79 -15.97
C LEU A 722 -19.73 -7.86 -16.95
N ASP A 723 -19.77 -7.57 -18.25
CA ASP A 723 -20.17 -8.52 -19.29
C ASP A 723 -19.16 -9.67 -19.47
N ALA A 724 -17.87 -9.36 -19.46
CA ALA A 724 -16.82 -10.35 -19.74
C ALA A 724 -16.43 -11.20 -18.53
N ASN A 725 -16.47 -10.61 -17.33
CA ASN A 725 -15.94 -11.20 -16.11
C ASN A 725 -16.98 -11.30 -14.98
N GLY A 726 -18.18 -10.77 -15.16
CA GLY A 726 -19.28 -10.91 -14.20
C GLY A 726 -19.19 -10.00 -12.96
N PHE A 727 -18.28 -9.03 -12.89
CA PHE A 727 -18.20 -8.10 -11.75
C PHE A 727 -17.95 -6.66 -12.20
N ASP A 728 -18.35 -5.71 -11.37
CA ASP A 728 -18.02 -4.30 -11.56
C ASP A 728 -16.65 -3.99 -10.93
N PRO A 729 -15.67 -3.50 -11.70
CA PRO A 729 -14.30 -3.32 -11.20
C PRO A 729 -14.15 -2.28 -10.09
N ILE A 730 -15.16 -1.43 -9.86
CA ILE A 730 -15.21 -0.54 -8.69
C ILE A 730 -15.35 -1.31 -7.36
N ASP A 731 -15.71 -2.60 -7.41
CA ASP A 731 -15.77 -3.51 -6.26
C ASP A 731 -14.54 -4.44 -6.18
N ALA A 732 -13.53 -4.20 -7.03
CA ALA A 732 -12.23 -4.84 -6.99
C ALA A 732 -11.20 -3.85 -6.41
N GLY A 733 -10.81 -4.03 -5.15
CA GLY A 733 -9.77 -3.23 -4.49
C GLY A 733 -8.95 -4.08 -3.51
N ASP A 734 -7.68 -4.31 -3.83
CA ASP A 734 -6.77 -5.26 -3.16
C ASP A 734 -6.52 -4.90 -1.68
N TYR A 735 -6.06 -3.68 -1.41
CA TYR A 735 -5.53 -3.34 -0.09
C TYR A 735 -5.31 -1.83 0.03
N SER A 736 -5.65 -1.24 1.17
CA SER A 736 -5.14 0.10 1.52
C SER A 736 -3.93 -0.04 2.44
N HIS A 737 -2.73 0.10 1.85
CA HIS A 737 -1.47 0.11 2.61
C HIS A 737 -1.47 1.21 3.70
N ALA A 738 -2.04 2.39 3.40
CA ALA A 738 -2.13 3.52 4.35
C ALA A 738 -3.01 3.19 5.58
N LEU A 739 -4.04 2.39 5.38
CA LEU A 739 -4.90 1.94 6.48
C LEU A 739 -4.31 0.75 7.23
N GLY A 740 -3.39 -0.01 6.63
CA GLY A 740 -2.91 -1.29 7.18
C GLY A 740 -4.02 -2.32 7.31
N LEU A 741 -5.19 -2.06 6.71
CA LEU A 741 -6.38 -2.88 6.83
C LEU A 741 -6.42 -3.84 5.65
N ARG A 742 -6.25 -5.13 5.93
CA ARG A 742 -6.81 -6.17 5.06
C ARG A 742 -8.28 -6.19 5.37
N THR A 743 -9.08 -5.69 4.46
CA THR A 743 -10.51 -5.75 4.67
C THR A 743 -11.01 -7.14 4.38
N GLU A 744 -11.18 -7.88 5.45
CA GLU A 744 -11.99 -9.08 5.48
C GLU A 744 -13.47 -8.69 5.35
N VAL A 745 -13.89 -8.02 4.28
CA VAL A 745 -15.31 -7.80 4.00
C VAL A 745 -15.87 -9.08 3.38
N GLY A 746 -15.96 -10.15 4.18
CA GLY A 746 -16.61 -11.43 3.84
C GLY A 746 -16.46 -11.86 2.37
N LEU A 747 -17.58 -12.22 1.72
CA LEU A 747 -17.70 -12.73 0.33
C LEU A 747 -17.03 -11.90 -0.78
N PHE A 748 -16.49 -10.71 -0.47
CA PHE A 748 -15.97 -9.74 -1.42
C PHE A 748 -14.44 -9.57 -1.30
N THR A 749 -13.69 -10.67 -1.09
CA THR A 749 -12.22 -10.63 -1.16
C THR A 749 -11.77 -10.19 -2.55
N ALA A 750 -10.86 -9.22 -2.59
CA ALA A 750 -10.74 -8.32 -3.73
C ALA A 750 -9.48 -8.51 -4.59
N ASN A 751 -8.47 -9.22 -4.09
CA ASN A 751 -7.18 -9.38 -4.78
C ASN A 751 -7.35 -10.11 -6.11
N ALA A 752 -8.08 -11.23 -6.12
CA ALA A 752 -8.33 -11.99 -7.35
C ALA A 752 -9.09 -11.16 -8.40
N LEU A 753 -10.06 -10.35 -7.97
CA LEU A 753 -10.82 -9.50 -8.88
C LEU A 753 -10.00 -8.31 -9.41
N TRP A 754 -9.10 -7.77 -8.60
CA TRP A 754 -8.19 -6.72 -9.04
C TRP A 754 -7.27 -7.22 -10.15
N ASP A 755 -6.73 -8.43 -9.98
CA ASP A 755 -5.88 -9.08 -10.98
C ASP A 755 -6.67 -9.42 -12.25
N GLU A 756 -7.91 -9.90 -12.11
CA GLU A 756 -8.82 -10.13 -13.22
C GLU A 756 -9.13 -8.83 -13.98
N PHE A 757 -9.44 -7.74 -13.29
CA PHE A 757 -9.74 -6.46 -13.92
C PHE A 757 -8.51 -5.87 -14.61
N THR A 758 -7.35 -5.98 -13.99
CA THR A 758 -6.09 -5.52 -14.56
C THR A 758 -5.71 -6.34 -15.79
N THR A 759 -5.93 -7.66 -15.75
CA THR A 759 -5.79 -8.55 -16.90
C THR A 759 -6.79 -8.21 -18.00
N PHE A 760 -8.04 -7.89 -17.64
CA PHE A 760 -9.08 -7.48 -18.57
C PHE A 760 -8.69 -6.18 -19.30
N ARG A 761 -8.34 -5.11 -18.57
CA ARG A 761 -7.87 -3.84 -19.16
C ARG A 761 -6.67 -4.06 -20.09
N TRP A 762 -5.69 -4.84 -19.64
CA TRP A 762 -4.52 -5.17 -20.46
C TRP A 762 -4.91 -5.89 -21.77
N LYS A 763 -5.80 -6.90 -21.69
CA LYS A 763 -6.31 -7.60 -22.88
C LYS A 763 -7.07 -6.65 -23.80
N GLN A 764 -7.89 -5.74 -23.27
CA GLN A 764 -8.60 -4.75 -24.09
C GLN A 764 -7.62 -3.80 -24.79
N ASN A 765 -6.66 -3.24 -24.05
CA ASN A 765 -5.63 -2.37 -24.64
C ASN A 765 -4.84 -3.09 -25.73
N LYS A 766 -4.45 -4.36 -25.49
CA LYS A 766 -3.76 -5.19 -26.49
C LYS A 766 -4.60 -5.41 -27.74
N ARG A 767 -5.92 -5.66 -27.59
CA ARG A 767 -6.83 -5.84 -28.74
C ARG A 767 -6.94 -4.58 -29.58
N GLU A 768 -7.14 -3.43 -28.94
CA GLU A 768 -7.26 -2.15 -29.63
C GLU A 768 -5.96 -1.75 -30.33
N MET A 769 -4.82 -1.94 -29.67
CA MET A 769 -3.51 -1.78 -30.28
C MET A 769 -3.30 -2.72 -31.47
N ALA A 770 -3.64 -4.01 -31.35
CA ALA A 770 -3.52 -4.95 -32.46
C ALA A 770 -4.36 -4.54 -33.69
N ARG A 771 -5.58 -4.03 -33.48
CA ARG A 771 -6.41 -3.46 -34.56
C ARG A 771 -5.74 -2.25 -35.20
N MET A 772 -5.21 -1.32 -34.40
CA MET A 772 -4.50 -0.15 -34.93
C MET A 772 -3.26 -0.54 -35.73
N HIS A 773 -2.49 -1.53 -35.27
CA HIS A 773 -1.34 -2.04 -36.01
C HIS A 773 -1.73 -2.65 -37.35
N ALA A 774 -2.83 -3.39 -37.41
CA ALA A 774 -3.34 -3.93 -38.67
C ALA A 774 -3.67 -2.79 -39.67
N VAL A 775 -4.30 -1.72 -39.18
CA VAL A 775 -4.59 -0.52 -40.00
C VAL A 775 -3.29 0.12 -40.51
N LEU A 776 -2.32 0.36 -39.62
CA LEU A 776 -1.03 0.96 -40.00
C LEU A 776 -0.25 0.09 -40.98
N LYS A 777 -0.27 -1.24 -40.79
CA LYS A 777 0.39 -2.18 -41.70
C LYS A 777 -0.27 -2.23 -43.07
N ASN A 778 -1.59 -2.09 -43.15
CA ASN A 778 -2.30 -2.02 -44.43
C ASN A 778 -1.96 -0.73 -45.19
N VAL A 779 -1.82 0.38 -44.47
CA VAL A 779 -1.52 1.70 -45.06
C VAL A 779 -0.04 1.80 -45.45
N ALA A 780 0.87 1.32 -44.59
CA ALA A 780 2.31 1.47 -44.75
C ALA A 780 3.05 0.18 -44.36
N PRO A 781 3.00 -0.88 -45.19
CA PRO A 781 3.46 -2.24 -44.81
C PRO A 781 4.96 -2.34 -44.50
N LYS A 782 5.75 -1.39 -45.01
CA LYS A 782 7.21 -1.33 -44.78
C LYS A 782 7.61 -0.37 -43.68
N LEU A 783 6.70 0.45 -43.17
CA LEU A 783 7.00 1.44 -42.13
C LEU A 783 7.23 0.73 -40.80
N PRO A 784 8.42 0.86 -40.19
CA PRO A 784 8.64 0.33 -38.85
C PRO A 784 7.77 1.10 -37.85
N VAL A 785 6.87 0.39 -37.18
CA VAL A 785 6.11 0.93 -36.05
C VAL A 785 6.82 0.57 -34.75
N TYR A 786 7.00 1.53 -33.86
CA TYR A 786 7.60 1.34 -32.53
C TYR A 786 6.57 1.63 -31.45
N LEU A 787 6.68 0.94 -30.32
CA LEU A 787 5.92 1.22 -29.10
C LEU A 787 6.88 1.72 -28.03
N ASN A 788 6.54 2.83 -27.38
CA ASN A 788 7.15 3.28 -26.14
C ASN A 788 6.07 3.30 -25.08
N ASP A 789 5.87 2.14 -24.44
CA ASP A 789 4.78 2.02 -23.49
C ASP A 789 5.17 2.45 -22.07
N ARG A 790 6.46 2.52 -21.67
CA ARG A 790 6.84 2.99 -20.32
C ARG A 790 8.26 3.56 -20.20
N ALA A 791 8.37 4.71 -19.52
CA ALA A 791 9.52 5.00 -18.67
C ALA A 791 9.37 4.10 -17.44
N SER A 792 10.22 3.09 -17.27
CA SER A 792 10.20 2.30 -16.02
C SER A 792 10.74 3.19 -14.87
N SER A 793 10.34 2.95 -13.61
CA SER A 793 11.02 3.56 -12.44
C SER A 793 12.53 3.38 -12.48
N TYR A 794 12.98 2.25 -13.04
CA TYR A 794 14.37 1.83 -13.08
C TYR A 794 15.14 2.48 -14.24
N THR A 795 14.44 3.20 -15.12
CA THR A 795 15.07 3.98 -16.18
C THR A 795 15.02 5.45 -15.80
N SER A 796 16.15 6.14 -15.93
CA SER A 796 16.21 7.59 -15.74
C SER A 796 15.02 8.25 -16.47
N PRO A 797 14.34 9.25 -15.88
CA PRO A 797 13.25 9.97 -16.55
C PRO A 797 13.65 10.57 -17.90
N ASN A 798 14.96 10.66 -18.14
CA ASN A 798 15.57 11.20 -19.34
C ASN A 798 15.86 10.13 -20.42
N SER A 799 15.49 8.87 -20.17
CA SER A 799 15.67 7.75 -21.10
C SER A 799 14.32 7.14 -21.46
N SER A 800 14.12 6.85 -22.75
CA SER A 800 12.92 6.19 -23.25
C SER A 800 13.32 5.03 -24.16
N TRP A 801 12.61 3.91 -24.03
CA TRP A 801 12.89 2.68 -24.77
C TRP A 801 11.80 2.46 -25.80
N TYR A 802 12.21 2.31 -27.05
CA TYR A 802 11.30 2.04 -28.16
C TYR A 802 11.55 0.63 -28.67
N VAL A 803 10.50 -0.18 -28.67
CA VAL A 803 10.56 -1.55 -29.18
C VAL A 803 9.81 -1.60 -30.49
N ARG A 804 10.47 -2.13 -31.54
CA ARG A 804 9.81 -2.36 -32.82
C ARG A 804 8.66 -3.33 -32.62
N TRP A 805 7.50 -2.98 -33.15
CA TRP A 805 6.30 -3.80 -33.15
C TRP A 805 6.47 -4.96 -34.13
N ALA A 806 7.25 -5.96 -33.74
CA ALA A 806 7.53 -7.15 -34.53
C ALA A 806 6.67 -8.31 -34.01
N GLN A 807 5.52 -8.55 -34.67
CA GLN A 807 4.55 -9.63 -34.42
C GLN A 807 3.65 -9.44 -33.18
N ALA A 808 2.34 -9.37 -33.42
CA ALA A 808 1.32 -9.02 -32.42
C ALA A 808 1.17 -10.03 -31.26
N ASP A 809 1.70 -11.24 -31.45
CA ASP A 809 1.40 -12.39 -30.59
C ASP A 809 2.39 -12.50 -29.42
N ARG A 810 3.60 -11.94 -29.58
CA ARG A 810 4.72 -12.02 -28.60
C ARG A 810 4.93 -10.73 -27.79
N ILE A 811 4.03 -9.77 -27.86
CA ILE A 811 4.19 -8.50 -27.14
C ILE A 811 4.07 -8.74 -25.64
N ALA A 812 5.22 -8.83 -24.97
CA ALA A 812 5.32 -8.53 -23.55
C ALA A 812 5.22 -7.00 -23.42
N VAL A 813 4.02 -6.51 -23.13
CA VAL A 813 3.75 -5.08 -22.87
C VAL A 813 4.39 -4.63 -21.54
N CYS A 814 5.03 -5.55 -20.81
CA CYS A 814 5.90 -5.24 -19.69
C CYS A 814 7.38 -5.33 -20.15
N PRO A 815 8.05 -4.22 -20.51
CA PRO A 815 9.41 -4.28 -21.02
C PRO A 815 10.43 -4.72 -19.97
N VAL A 816 10.13 -4.69 -18.66
CA VAL A 816 11.16 -4.84 -17.62
C VAL A 816 11.68 -6.28 -17.48
N HIS A 817 10.89 -7.32 -17.77
CA HIS A 817 11.29 -8.72 -17.52
C HIS A 817 11.71 -9.53 -18.75
N HIS A 818 11.66 -8.96 -19.96
CA HIS A 818 11.95 -9.71 -21.20
C HIS A 818 12.87 -8.94 -22.16
N VAL A 819 13.73 -8.05 -21.66
CA VAL A 819 14.74 -7.35 -22.48
C VAL A 819 15.89 -8.27 -22.91
N GLU A 820 16.10 -9.42 -22.25
CA GLU A 820 17.33 -10.21 -22.42
C GLU A 820 17.38 -11.17 -23.63
N SER A 821 16.30 -11.43 -24.39
CA SER A 821 16.29 -12.60 -25.31
C SER A 821 15.87 -12.37 -26.77
N GLY A 822 15.76 -11.13 -27.25
CA GLY A 822 15.43 -10.85 -28.65
C GLY A 822 16.45 -9.96 -29.35
N HIS A 823 16.88 -10.33 -30.56
CA HIS A 823 17.58 -9.43 -31.49
C HIS A 823 16.77 -8.13 -31.66
N ARG A 824 17.23 -7.01 -31.08
CA ARG A 824 16.49 -5.74 -31.06
C ARG A 824 17.31 -4.60 -31.66
N GLU A 825 16.70 -3.87 -32.59
CA GLU A 825 17.08 -2.47 -32.84
C GLU A 825 16.63 -1.64 -31.64
N VAL A 826 17.55 -1.31 -30.73
CA VAL A 826 17.31 -0.35 -29.66
C VAL A 826 17.64 1.04 -30.19
N ALA A 827 16.66 1.93 -30.19
CA ALA A 827 16.88 3.36 -30.38
C ALA A 827 17.09 4.00 -29.01
N LEU A 828 18.33 4.32 -28.65
CA LEU A 828 18.60 5.19 -27.51
C LEU A 828 18.23 6.63 -27.91
N ALA A 829 17.26 7.19 -27.19
CA ALA A 829 16.74 8.52 -27.39
C ALA A 829 17.15 9.43 -26.22
N VAL A 830 17.75 10.58 -26.52
CA VAL A 830 18.16 11.59 -25.51
C VAL A 830 17.31 12.84 -25.68
N SER A 831 16.63 13.29 -24.61
CA SER A 831 15.91 14.57 -24.58
C SER A 831 16.90 15.75 -24.47
N PRO A 832 16.64 16.90 -25.13
CA PRO A 832 17.46 18.11 -24.96
C PRO A 832 17.54 18.63 -23.51
N GLU A 833 16.53 18.36 -22.68
CA GLU A 833 16.44 18.83 -21.29
C GLU A 833 17.45 18.15 -20.36
N ALA A 834 17.97 16.97 -20.76
CA ALA A 834 19.00 16.24 -20.03
C ALA A 834 20.33 17.01 -19.91
N PHE A 835 20.47 18.12 -20.62
CA PHE A 835 21.66 18.97 -20.58
C PHE A 835 21.59 20.13 -19.59
N LEU A 836 20.44 20.44 -18.97
CA LEU A 836 20.23 21.77 -18.38
C LEU A 836 19.54 21.92 -16.99
N ASN A 837 19.17 20.89 -16.20
CA ASN A 837 18.56 21.11 -14.86
C ASN A 837 19.17 20.22 -13.75
N GLN A 838 19.83 20.72 -12.70
CA GLN A 838 19.45 21.47 -11.46
C GLN A 838 18.95 20.65 -10.24
N TRP A 839 18.55 19.39 -10.39
CA TRP A 839 18.05 18.58 -9.27
C TRP A 839 18.92 17.34 -9.12
N GLY A 840 19.83 17.34 -8.14
CA GLY A 840 20.91 16.38 -7.93
C GLY A 840 20.47 14.93 -7.71
N TRP A 841 20.02 14.26 -8.76
CA TRP A 841 19.85 12.81 -8.83
C TRP A 841 20.94 12.27 -9.76
N SER A 842 22.01 11.79 -9.15
CA SER A 842 23.11 11.15 -9.86
C SER A 842 22.65 9.79 -10.39
N GLY A 843 22.24 9.74 -11.66
CA GLY A 843 22.32 8.48 -12.41
C GLY A 843 23.80 8.10 -12.48
N GLN A 844 24.17 6.96 -11.93
CA GLN A 844 25.55 6.49 -11.99
C GLN A 844 25.93 6.28 -13.47
N PRO A 845 27.08 6.80 -13.94
CA PRO A 845 27.58 6.54 -15.30
C PRO A 845 27.70 5.05 -15.64
N SER A 846 27.80 4.16 -14.63
CA SER A 846 27.78 2.70 -14.80
C SER A 846 26.46 2.17 -15.37
N ASP A 847 25.33 2.81 -15.07
CA ASP A 847 24.01 2.36 -15.58
C ASP A 847 23.88 2.61 -17.08
N PHE A 848 24.55 3.65 -17.58
CA PHE A 848 24.66 3.94 -19.01
C PHE A 848 25.65 3.00 -19.71
N ALA A 849 26.74 2.62 -19.04
CA ALA A 849 27.74 1.67 -19.57
C ALA A 849 27.24 0.22 -19.61
N ASN A 850 26.30 -0.15 -18.73
CA ASN A 850 25.68 -1.48 -18.74
C ASN A 850 24.51 -1.60 -19.73
N ALA A 851 23.95 -0.48 -20.19
CA ALA A 851 22.83 -0.43 -21.13
C ALA A 851 23.24 -0.37 -22.61
N VAL A 852 24.51 0.00 -22.89
CA VAL A 852 25.14 0.03 -24.22
C VAL A 852 25.96 -1.25 -24.40
#